data_AF-A0A8C8HUN9-F1
#
_entry.id   AF-A0A8C8HUN9-F1
#
_cell.length_a   1.000
_cell.length_b   1.000
_cell.length_c   1.000
_cell.angle_alpha   90.00
_cell.angle_beta   90.00
_cell.angle_gamma   90.00
#
_symmetry.space_group_name_H-M   'P 1'
#
loop_
_entity.id
_entity.type
_entity.pdbx_description
1 polymer ?
#
loop_
_entity_poly.entity_id
_entity_poly.type
_entity_poly.pdbx_seq_one_letter_code
_entity_poly.pdbx_strand_id
1 'polypeptide(L)'
;MALRVLQAVAAVAVLCRFPVTLTRAGDRSEGTPGQSYVAAVYEHRVILNPEPHVPLSRAAALKHMMSNLDVYEEQAARAAEQGAQIIVFPEDGLQGFNFSRLSISAYLETIPDPQSEDWNPCTQTDRHTHTEVLQRLSCMARRHRLYLVANMADLQPCCQTSHPTCPPDGRWQFNTDVVFRRDGSLAARYHKHNLYFENAFDAPPTLEVVTFDTPFAGRFGVFTCFDILFHDPTVRLLEQGVRQMVYPTAWMNQLPLLSAVQFQRAFSLGANTTLLAANIRADSLGMTGSGIFTPGTAIYHHARAGQPEEGRLLVLRIPVLDTAWLGTEMRAKGQAGGETAKGEGEAGGEGEAGGETARGEGEAGGKTARGEGEAGGEGEAGGETARREGEAGGQTARRKGEAGGETARREGEAGGQTARREGEAGGQTARGEGEAGGQTARGEAGGQTARGEGEAGGETARGEGEAGGETARGEAGGQTAYTRSPKPLSGQREGNSGFCLQESQHCQEDSLSTSPPAFSPSSPFPFTSSMMYDPFSFLLLSGSEGQLTVCDGPFCCRLQYRRSPQGGNAELYALGAFSGTHTVNGRYNVQVCALVRCLGSEVSSCGQEVEEAESRVDFLLEGKFGTRHVYPSLLGSGMVLEQPDQVKTTTDGRVAMEHSGMTVGLVTACLYGRVYDQD
;
A
#
# COMPACT_ATOMS: atom_id res chain seq x y z
N MET A 1 14.55 70.18 -24.38
CA MET A 1 14.93 69.21 -25.43
C MET A 1 16.45 69.10 -25.47
N ALA A 2 17.09 67.94 -25.64
CA ALA A 2 16.60 66.55 -25.53
C ALA A 2 17.79 65.57 -25.49
N LEU A 3 17.60 64.35 -24.93
CA LEU A 3 18.52 63.17 -24.95
C LEU A 3 19.89 63.39 -24.22
N ARG A 4 20.63 62.41 -23.69
CA ARG A 4 20.50 60.93 -23.47
C ARG A 4 21.27 60.61 -22.15
N VAL A 5 20.82 59.72 -21.24
CA VAL A 5 21.11 58.25 -21.20
C VAL A 5 22.62 57.98 -21.21
N LEU A 6 23.28 57.38 -20.20
CA LEU A 6 22.87 56.76 -18.90
C LEU A 6 24.13 56.84 -17.93
N GLN A 7 24.35 56.20 -16.76
CA GLN A 7 23.76 55.10 -15.96
C GLN A 7 24.31 55.09 -14.51
N ALA A 8 23.80 54.16 -13.67
CA ALA A 8 24.49 53.39 -12.62
C ALA A 8 24.41 53.82 -11.11
N VAL A 9 23.91 52.86 -10.31
CA VAL A 9 24.06 52.62 -8.84
C VAL A 9 23.64 53.70 -7.83
N ALA A 10 22.51 53.45 -7.15
CA ALA A 10 22.40 53.33 -5.68
C ALA A 10 20.97 52.88 -5.29
N ALA A 11 20.79 52.26 -4.10
CA ALA A 11 19.52 51.70 -3.66
C ALA A 11 18.89 52.46 -2.47
N VAL A 12 17.56 52.59 -2.46
CA VAL A 12 16.71 52.86 -1.28
C VAL A 12 15.39 52.09 -1.46
N ALA A 13 14.87 51.51 -0.37
CA ALA A 13 13.59 50.78 -0.39
C ALA A 13 12.38 51.71 -0.27
N VAL A 14 11.29 51.41 -0.98
CA VAL A 14 9.99 52.11 -0.85
C VAL A 14 8.84 51.09 -0.81
N LEU A 15 7.87 51.34 0.05
CA LEU A 15 6.66 50.53 0.22
C LEU A 15 5.68 50.73 -0.96
N CYS A 16 5.33 49.66 -1.66
CA CYS A 16 4.18 49.65 -2.58
C CYS A 16 3.06 48.77 -2.01
N ARG A 17 1.95 49.40 -1.61
CA ARG A 17 0.68 48.71 -1.29
C ARG A 17 -0.01 48.31 -2.59
N PHE A 18 -0.46 47.06 -2.70
CA PHE A 18 -1.43 46.66 -3.72
C PHE A 18 -2.83 46.53 -3.09
N PRO A 19 -3.92 46.90 -3.80
CA PRO A 19 -5.26 46.91 -3.25
C PRO A 19 -5.84 45.49 -3.18
N VAL A 20 -6.43 45.12 -2.04
CA VAL A 20 -7.23 43.90 -1.92
C VAL A 20 -8.63 44.17 -2.51
N THR A 21 -8.88 43.65 -3.72
CA THR A 21 -10.23 43.63 -4.30
C THR A 21 -11.06 42.53 -3.64
N LEU A 22 -12.07 42.93 -2.86
CA LEU A 22 -12.93 42.01 -2.12
C LEU A 22 -13.95 41.31 -3.05
N THR A 23 -13.52 40.28 -3.78
CA THR A 23 -14.44 39.40 -4.51
C THR A 23 -15.20 38.51 -3.53
N ARG A 24 -16.50 38.77 -3.39
CA ARG A 24 -17.45 38.03 -2.56
C ARG A 24 -17.42 36.54 -2.91
N ALA A 25 -16.95 35.71 -1.98
CA ALA A 25 -17.06 34.25 -2.10
C ALA A 25 -18.55 33.85 -2.18
N GLY A 26 -18.88 33.02 -3.16
CA GLY A 26 -20.12 32.23 -3.14
C GLY A 26 -19.99 31.11 -2.10
N ASP A 27 -21.11 30.73 -1.51
CA ASP A 27 -21.19 29.78 -0.41
C ASP A 27 -20.63 28.40 -0.80
N ARG A 28 -19.39 28.12 -0.40
CA ARG A 28 -18.81 26.77 -0.37
C ARG A 28 -19.10 26.23 1.02
N SER A 29 -19.68 25.04 1.10
CA SER A 29 -19.98 24.36 2.36
C SER A 29 -18.70 24.09 3.15
N GLU A 30 -18.34 25.00 4.06
CA GLU A 30 -17.29 24.79 5.04
C GLU A 30 -17.72 23.64 5.97
N GLY A 31 -17.01 22.51 5.88
CA GLY A 31 -17.15 21.46 6.88
C GLY A 31 -16.78 22.01 8.26
N THR A 32 -17.63 21.78 9.25
CA THR A 32 -17.43 22.17 10.66
C THR A 32 -15.99 21.87 11.09
N PRO A 33 -15.28 22.77 11.81
CA PRO A 33 -13.87 22.60 12.16
C PRO A 33 -13.56 21.25 12.82
N GLY A 34 -13.12 20.29 11.99
CA GLY A 34 -12.93 18.91 12.38
C GLY A 34 -11.67 18.72 13.23
N GLN A 35 -11.68 17.67 14.05
CA GLN A 35 -10.46 17.19 14.68
C GLN A 35 -9.45 16.84 13.58
N SER A 36 -8.18 17.20 13.79
CA SER A 36 -7.08 16.90 12.86
C SER A 36 -5.87 16.38 13.61
N TYR A 37 -5.09 15.54 12.94
CA TYR A 37 -3.88 14.95 13.48
C TYR A 37 -2.76 15.03 12.45
N VAL A 38 -1.51 14.89 12.91
CA VAL A 38 -0.35 14.82 12.03
C VAL A 38 0.05 13.35 11.87
N ALA A 39 0.07 12.87 10.63
CA ALA A 39 0.52 11.54 10.27
C ALA A 39 1.86 11.62 9.52
N ALA A 40 2.65 10.56 9.61
CA ALA A 40 3.86 10.35 8.83
C ALA A 40 3.85 8.96 8.16
N VAL A 41 4.46 8.88 6.98
CA VAL A 41 4.81 7.61 6.32
C VAL A 41 6.26 7.72 5.82
N TYR A 42 7.00 6.62 5.85
CA TYR A 42 8.37 6.58 5.34
C TYR A 42 8.51 5.57 4.20
N GLU A 43 8.85 6.08 3.01
CA GLU A 43 9.31 5.25 1.90
C GLU A 43 10.74 4.76 2.22
N HIS A 44 10.92 3.47 2.47
CA HIS A 44 12.21 2.95 2.97
C HIS A 44 13.06 2.32 1.86
N ARG A 45 14.27 2.83 1.68
CA ARG A 45 15.31 2.12 0.95
C ARG A 45 15.90 1.02 1.84
N VAL A 46 15.29 -0.16 1.76
CA VAL A 46 15.66 -1.33 2.55
C VAL A 46 17.10 -1.78 2.26
N ILE A 47 17.87 -1.98 3.34
CA ILE A 47 19.11 -2.73 3.28
C ILE A 47 18.70 -4.20 3.15
N LEU A 48 19.06 -4.83 2.04
CA LEU A 48 18.69 -6.22 1.73
C LEU A 48 19.79 -7.20 2.14
N ASN A 49 19.38 -8.42 2.50
CA ASN A 49 20.27 -9.58 2.50
C ASN A 49 20.55 -9.97 1.04
N PRO A 50 21.81 -9.98 0.55
CA PRO A 50 22.12 -10.37 -0.81
C PRO A 50 21.87 -11.87 -1.10
N GLU A 51 21.79 -12.71 -0.06
CA GLU A 51 21.61 -14.16 -0.16
C GLU A 51 20.41 -14.62 0.69
N PRO A 52 19.16 -14.22 0.37
CA PRO A 52 17.98 -14.47 1.21
C PRO A 52 17.60 -15.97 1.29
N HIS A 53 18.08 -16.80 0.37
CA HIS A 53 17.93 -18.26 0.44
C HIS A 53 18.94 -18.95 1.37
N VAL A 54 20.01 -18.27 1.80
CA VAL A 54 21.03 -18.84 2.69
C VAL A 54 20.64 -18.60 4.16
N PRO A 55 20.46 -19.65 5.00
CA PRO A 55 20.13 -19.46 6.40
C PRO A 55 21.27 -18.79 7.18
N LEU A 56 20.96 -17.69 7.87
CA LEU A 56 21.87 -16.99 8.75
C LEU A 56 21.76 -17.48 10.20
N SER A 57 22.74 -17.13 11.05
CA SER A 57 22.57 -17.24 12.50
C SER A 57 21.69 -16.09 13.03
N ARG A 58 20.97 -16.30 14.15
CA ARG A 58 20.16 -15.26 14.81
C ARG A 58 20.93 -13.96 15.04
N ALA A 59 22.21 -14.03 15.45
CA ALA A 59 23.05 -12.86 15.65
C ALA A 59 23.35 -12.09 14.34
N ALA A 60 23.48 -12.78 13.20
CA ALA A 60 23.67 -12.14 11.90
C ALA A 60 22.37 -11.53 11.35
N ALA A 61 21.25 -12.25 11.48
CA ALA A 61 19.92 -11.73 11.12
C ALA A 61 19.53 -10.50 11.98
N LEU A 62 19.79 -10.53 13.30
CA LEU A 62 19.65 -9.38 14.18
C LEU A 62 20.52 -8.21 13.74
N LYS A 63 21.81 -8.42 13.46
CA LYS A 63 22.69 -7.33 12.97
C LYS A 63 22.14 -6.70 11.68
N HIS A 64 21.58 -7.50 10.78
CA HIS A 64 20.96 -7.04 9.55
C HIS A 64 19.71 -6.19 9.83
N MET A 65 18.71 -6.72 10.55
CA MET A 65 17.49 -5.97 10.91
C MET A 65 17.79 -4.71 11.72
N MET A 66 18.77 -4.75 12.64
CA MET A 66 19.19 -3.60 13.43
C MET A 66 19.73 -2.46 12.56
N SER A 67 20.32 -2.76 11.40
CA SER A 67 20.80 -1.75 10.45
C SER A 67 19.63 -1.04 9.73
N ASN A 68 18.52 -1.73 9.48
CA ASN A 68 17.27 -1.11 9.01
C ASN A 68 16.58 -0.31 10.15
N LEU A 69 16.60 -0.83 11.39
CA LEU A 69 16.06 -0.14 12.57
C LEU A 69 16.83 1.13 12.94
N ASP A 70 18.13 1.23 12.61
CA ASP A 70 18.90 2.47 12.75
C ASP A 70 18.33 3.59 11.86
N VAL A 71 17.89 3.26 10.63
CA VAL A 71 17.21 4.21 9.73
C VAL A 71 15.83 4.58 10.26
N TYR A 72 15.06 3.60 10.75
CA TYR A 72 13.72 3.85 11.32
C TYR A 72 13.80 4.79 12.53
N GLU A 73 14.81 4.64 13.40
CA GLU A 73 15.03 5.50 14.56
C GLU A 73 15.22 6.98 14.16
N GLU A 74 16.00 7.24 13.09
CA GLU A 74 16.18 8.60 12.56
C GLU A 74 14.87 9.17 12.01
N GLN A 75 14.10 8.39 11.25
CA GLN A 75 12.85 8.90 10.65
C GLN A 75 11.73 9.07 11.68
N ALA A 76 11.67 8.22 12.71
CA ALA A 76 10.76 8.40 13.84
C ALA A 76 11.08 9.68 14.62
N ALA A 77 12.37 9.97 14.86
CA ALA A 77 12.79 11.24 15.46
C ALA A 77 12.37 12.44 14.59
N ARG A 78 12.72 12.43 13.29
CA ARG A 78 12.39 13.50 12.33
C ARG A 78 10.88 13.69 12.13
N ALA A 79 10.08 12.64 12.27
CA ALA A 79 8.62 12.73 12.24
C ALA A 79 8.07 13.37 13.53
N ALA A 80 8.58 12.98 14.70
CA ALA A 80 8.20 13.58 15.98
C ALA A 80 8.62 15.06 16.10
N GLU A 81 9.77 15.45 15.55
CA GLU A 81 10.19 16.86 15.39
C GLU A 81 9.19 17.69 14.56
N GLN A 82 8.57 17.08 13.55
CA GLN A 82 7.49 17.67 12.74
C GLN A 82 6.10 17.51 13.40
N GLY A 83 6.03 17.00 14.63
CA GLY A 83 4.80 16.85 15.41
C GLY A 83 3.93 15.65 15.02
N ALA A 84 4.46 14.67 14.29
CA ALA A 84 3.73 13.46 13.90
C ALA A 84 3.28 12.66 15.13
N GLN A 85 2.01 12.22 15.10
CA GLN A 85 1.35 11.48 16.17
C GLN A 85 1.33 9.97 15.88
N ILE A 86 1.51 9.61 14.60
CA ILE A 86 1.71 8.25 14.10
C ILE A 86 2.73 8.27 12.95
N ILE A 87 3.60 7.25 12.88
CA ILE A 87 4.43 6.94 11.71
C ILE A 87 4.17 5.50 11.24
N VAL A 88 4.11 5.31 9.92
CA VAL A 88 4.03 3.98 9.28
C VAL A 88 5.31 3.71 8.50
N PHE A 89 5.86 2.52 8.69
CA PHE A 89 6.98 1.95 7.94
C PHE A 89 6.53 0.82 7.00
N PRO A 90 7.30 0.47 5.96
CA PRO A 90 6.86 -0.48 4.93
C PRO A 90 6.86 -1.96 5.36
N GLU A 91 6.16 -2.76 4.56
CA GLU A 91 6.25 -4.23 4.54
C GLU A 91 7.67 -4.68 4.18
N ASP A 92 8.14 -5.79 4.76
CA ASP A 92 9.49 -6.35 4.57
C ASP A 92 10.66 -5.39 4.87
N GLY A 93 10.42 -4.16 5.31
CA GLY A 93 11.46 -3.13 5.45
C GLY A 93 12.54 -3.38 6.52
N LEU A 94 12.41 -4.45 7.31
CA LEU A 94 13.44 -4.90 8.26
C LEU A 94 14.27 -6.07 7.73
N GLN A 95 13.63 -7.07 7.10
CA GLN A 95 14.27 -8.32 6.66
C GLN A 95 14.59 -8.37 5.15
N GLY A 96 13.78 -7.72 4.30
CA GLY A 96 13.72 -7.94 2.86
C GLY A 96 12.92 -9.18 2.45
N PHE A 97 12.84 -9.42 1.15
CA PHE A 97 12.00 -10.45 0.51
C PHE A 97 12.81 -11.66 0.02
N ASN A 98 12.15 -12.60 -0.68
CA ASN A 98 12.74 -13.80 -1.31
C ASN A 98 13.39 -14.82 -0.35
N PHE A 99 12.94 -14.88 0.91
CA PHE A 99 13.36 -15.94 1.82
C PHE A 99 12.67 -17.29 1.54
N SER A 100 13.22 -18.35 2.10
CA SER A 100 12.56 -19.65 2.29
C SER A 100 12.12 -19.81 3.75
N ARG A 101 11.20 -20.75 4.03
CA ARG A 101 10.82 -21.08 5.43
C ARG A 101 12.01 -21.36 6.35
N LEU A 102 13.07 -21.99 5.81
CA LEU A 102 14.28 -22.28 6.56
C LEU A 102 15.16 -21.04 6.75
N SER A 103 15.39 -20.25 5.69
CA SER A 103 16.33 -19.12 5.75
C SER A 103 15.77 -17.90 6.49
N ILE A 104 14.44 -17.70 6.52
CA ILE A 104 13.83 -16.65 7.34
C ILE A 104 13.88 -16.95 8.86
N SER A 105 14.10 -18.21 9.25
CA SER A 105 13.92 -18.65 10.65
C SER A 105 14.75 -17.89 11.69
N ALA A 106 15.88 -17.30 11.30
CA ALA A 106 16.73 -16.46 12.16
C ALA A 106 16.18 -15.04 12.36
N TYR A 107 15.28 -14.57 11.50
CA TYR A 107 14.67 -13.23 11.55
C TYR A 107 13.44 -13.18 12.47
N LEU A 108 12.74 -14.31 12.62
CA LEU A 108 11.48 -14.38 13.36
C LEU A 108 11.62 -13.99 14.84
N GLU A 109 10.57 -13.41 15.40
CA GLU A 109 10.31 -13.31 16.86
C GLU A 109 8.90 -13.84 17.12
N THR A 110 8.61 -14.35 18.33
CA THR A 110 7.22 -14.70 18.69
C THR A 110 6.51 -13.46 19.22
N ILE A 111 5.49 -12.99 18.50
CA ILE A 111 4.72 -11.79 18.82
C ILE A 111 3.44 -12.20 19.55
N PRO A 112 3.23 -11.84 20.83
CA PRO A 112 2.01 -12.20 21.57
C PRO A 112 0.80 -11.46 21.03
N ASP A 113 -0.40 -12.01 21.26
CA ASP A 113 -1.67 -11.35 20.92
C ASP A 113 -1.96 -10.24 21.96
N PRO A 114 -2.03 -8.95 21.57
CA PRO A 114 -2.32 -7.84 22.48
C PRO A 114 -3.77 -7.80 22.99
N GLN A 115 -4.66 -8.68 22.53
CA GLN A 115 -5.95 -8.94 23.18
C GLN A 115 -5.82 -9.92 24.36
N SER A 116 -4.81 -10.80 24.33
CA SER A 116 -4.54 -11.78 25.38
C SER A 116 -3.69 -11.20 26.53
N GLU A 117 -2.81 -10.25 26.25
CA GLU A 117 -2.02 -9.56 27.26
C GLU A 117 -1.65 -8.11 26.92
N ASP A 118 -1.63 -7.24 27.95
CA ASP A 118 -0.95 -5.96 27.89
C ASP A 118 0.55 -6.14 28.17
N TRP A 119 1.40 -5.75 27.22
CA TRP A 119 2.86 -5.84 27.29
C TRP A 119 3.52 -4.62 26.66
N ASN A 120 4.59 -4.15 27.31
CA ASN A 120 5.44 -3.05 26.87
C ASN A 120 6.90 -3.54 26.76
N PRO A 121 7.35 -3.99 25.58
CA PRO A 121 8.69 -4.58 25.41
C PRO A 121 9.84 -3.69 25.92
N CYS A 122 9.73 -2.36 25.79
CA CYS A 122 10.73 -1.40 26.25
C CYS A 122 10.86 -1.27 27.78
N THR A 123 9.89 -1.78 28.55
CA THR A 123 9.91 -1.72 30.04
C THR A 123 9.76 -3.09 30.71
N GLN A 124 9.34 -4.10 29.96
CA GLN A 124 9.12 -5.48 30.40
C GLN A 124 9.93 -6.42 29.52
N THR A 125 11.25 -6.17 29.45
CA THR A 125 12.23 -6.86 28.58
C THR A 125 12.28 -8.36 28.83
N ASP A 126 12.12 -8.74 30.10
CA ASP A 126 12.37 -10.11 30.56
C ASP A 126 11.10 -10.99 30.50
N ARG A 127 9.98 -10.45 29.98
CA ARG A 127 8.70 -11.17 29.85
C ARG A 127 8.76 -12.25 28.77
N HIS A 128 9.38 -11.93 27.63
CA HIS A 128 9.47 -12.79 26.44
C HIS A 128 10.89 -12.78 25.89
N THR A 129 11.54 -13.93 25.84
CA THR A 129 12.90 -14.08 25.31
C THR A 129 12.94 -13.96 23.78
N HIS A 130 14.06 -13.48 23.21
CA HIS A 130 14.28 -13.36 21.76
C HIS A 130 13.33 -12.37 21.07
N THR A 131 13.14 -11.21 21.71
CA THR A 131 12.22 -10.13 21.28
C THR A 131 12.95 -8.82 21.01
N GLU A 132 14.21 -8.89 20.52
CA GLU A 132 15.09 -7.73 20.39
C GLU A 132 14.58 -6.66 19.39
N VAL A 133 13.89 -7.08 18.32
CA VAL A 133 13.25 -6.18 17.34
C VAL A 133 12.01 -5.53 17.96
N LEU A 134 11.12 -6.31 18.58
CA LEU A 134 9.94 -5.79 19.31
C LEU A 134 10.35 -4.80 20.40
N GLN A 135 11.40 -5.11 21.18
CA GLN A 135 11.99 -4.23 22.18
C GLN A 135 12.44 -2.91 21.57
N ARG A 136 13.16 -2.96 20.44
CA ARG A 136 13.67 -1.74 19.79
C ARG A 136 12.56 -0.88 19.20
N LEU A 137 11.59 -1.46 18.52
CA LEU A 137 10.41 -0.75 17.99
C LEU A 137 9.57 -0.11 19.11
N SER A 138 9.31 -0.86 20.18
CA SER A 138 8.65 -0.37 21.40
C SER A 138 9.39 0.82 22.02
N CYS A 139 10.72 0.73 22.15
CA CYS A 139 11.52 1.83 22.70
C CYS A 139 11.57 3.05 21.78
N MET A 140 11.58 2.87 20.46
CA MET A 140 11.53 3.95 19.48
C MET A 140 10.20 4.73 19.60
N ALA A 141 9.07 4.00 19.64
CA ALA A 141 7.74 4.59 19.84
C ALA A 141 7.65 5.39 21.16
N ARG A 142 8.13 4.80 22.25
CA ARG A 142 8.18 5.41 23.60
C ARG A 142 9.08 6.64 23.68
N ARG A 143 10.25 6.60 23.02
CA ARG A 143 11.24 7.70 23.02
C ARG A 143 10.68 8.93 22.31
N HIS A 144 10.09 8.73 21.13
CA HIS A 144 9.59 9.80 20.27
C HIS A 144 8.12 10.16 20.52
N ARG A 145 7.42 9.41 21.38
CA ARG A 145 6.05 9.64 21.86
C ARG A 145 4.99 9.64 20.76
N LEU A 146 5.24 8.90 19.68
CA LEU A 146 4.32 8.66 18.56
C LEU A 146 3.83 7.21 18.56
N TYR A 147 2.70 6.96 17.90
CA TYR A 147 2.35 5.58 17.52
C TYR A 147 3.27 5.15 16.38
N LEU A 148 3.76 3.91 16.43
CA LEU A 148 4.69 3.37 15.43
C LEU A 148 4.09 2.10 14.85
N VAL A 149 3.95 2.06 13.52
CA VAL A 149 3.56 0.88 12.76
C VAL A 149 4.76 0.40 11.96
N ALA A 150 5.09 -0.88 12.10
CA ALA A 150 6.14 -1.53 11.33
C ALA A 150 5.74 -2.97 11.00
N ASN A 151 6.30 -3.50 9.92
CA ASN A 151 6.15 -4.88 9.52
C ASN A 151 7.37 -5.72 9.94
N MET A 152 7.15 -6.96 10.37
CA MET A 152 8.19 -7.93 10.69
C MET A 152 7.68 -9.37 10.56
N ALA A 153 8.58 -10.34 10.69
CA ALA A 153 8.27 -11.75 10.58
C ALA A 153 7.97 -12.38 11.96
N ASP A 154 6.79 -12.99 12.13
CA ASP A 154 6.36 -13.66 13.38
C ASP A 154 6.58 -15.18 13.32
N LEU A 155 6.77 -15.79 14.49
CA LEU A 155 6.83 -17.22 14.76
C LEU A 155 5.74 -17.60 15.77
N GLN A 156 4.72 -18.35 15.33
CA GLN A 156 3.68 -18.89 16.21
C GLN A 156 3.80 -20.44 16.26
N PRO A 157 4.37 -21.03 17.33
CA PRO A 157 4.49 -22.48 17.47
C PRO A 157 3.13 -23.19 17.45
N CYS A 158 3.06 -24.37 16.81
CA CYS A 158 1.82 -25.14 16.73
C CYS A 158 2.07 -26.65 16.86
N CYS A 159 1.02 -27.42 17.17
CA CYS A 159 1.10 -28.87 17.21
C CYS A 159 0.08 -29.49 16.25
N GLN A 160 0.53 -30.41 15.40
CA GLN A 160 -0.33 -31.07 14.40
C GLN A 160 -1.46 -31.92 15.01
N THR A 161 -1.31 -32.33 16.29
CA THR A 161 -2.34 -33.10 17.01
C THR A 161 -3.52 -32.24 17.48
N SER A 162 -3.32 -30.94 17.69
CA SER A 162 -4.37 -29.98 18.07
C SER A 162 -4.83 -29.11 16.90
N HIS A 163 -3.95 -28.85 15.92
CA HIS A 163 -4.23 -28.07 14.72
C HIS A 163 -3.82 -28.87 13.47
N PRO A 164 -4.76 -29.56 12.79
CA PRO A 164 -4.47 -30.37 11.60
C PRO A 164 -3.86 -29.59 10.42
N THR A 165 -3.99 -28.26 10.42
CA THR A 165 -3.40 -27.35 9.42
C THR A 165 -1.96 -26.92 9.76
N CYS A 166 -1.46 -27.21 10.96
CA CYS A 166 -0.12 -26.81 11.42
C CYS A 166 0.99 -27.35 10.48
N PRO A 167 1.89 -26.49 9.98
CA PRO A 167 2.95 -26.90 9.05
C PRO A 167 3.87 -28.03 9.59
N PRO A 168 4.50 -28.84 8.72
CA PRO A 168 5.34 -29.98 9.13
C PRO A 168 6.57 -29.62 9.97
N ASP A 169 7.00 -28.35 9.98
CA ASP A 169 8.09 -27.83 10.83
C ASP A 169 7.60 -27.33 12.22
N GLY A 170 6.34 -27.61 12.58
CA GLY A 170 5.79 -27.41 13.92
C GLY A 170 5.50 -25.95 14.29
N ARG A 171 5.39 -25.07 13.29
CA ARG A 171 5.17 -23.65 13.51
C ARG A 171 4.49 -22.98 12.32
N TRP A 172 3.73 -21.93 12.60
CA TRP A 172 3.36 -20.94 11.61
C TRP A 172 4.44 -19.85 11.54
N GLN A 173 4.61 -19.27 10.35
CA GLN A 173 5.47 -18.11 10.11
C GLN A 173 4.66 -17.06 9.36
N PHE A 174 4.58 -15.82 9.87
CA PHE A 174 3.66 -14.82 9.31
C PHE A 174 4.37 -13.51 8.91
N ASN A 175 4.00 -12.97 7.75
CA ASN A 175 4.17 -11.55 7.45
C ASN A 175 3.24 -10.77 8.40
N THR A 176 3.80 -9.91 9.24
CA THR A 176 3.09 -9.41 10.43
C THR A 176 3.28 -7.92 10.65
N ASP A 177 2.18 -7.17 10.61
CA ASP A 177 2.16 -5.77 11.02
C ASP A 177 2.01 -5.67 12.55
N VAL A 178 2.90 -4.91 13.19
CA VAL A 178 2.85 -4.57 14.61
C VAL A 178 2.67 -3.08 14.82
N VAL A 179 1.83 -2.72 15.79
CA VAL A 179 1.55 -1.34 16.18
C VAL A 179 1.94 -1.12 17.64
N PHE A 180 2.77 -0.12 17.90
CA PHE A 180 3.11 0.32 19.26
C PHE A 180 2.44 1.65 19.58
N ARG A 181 1.90 1.78 20.80
CA ARG A 181 1.42 3.06 21.32
C ARG A 181 2.60 3.97 21.67
N ARG A 182 2.32 5.27 21.84
CA ARG A 182 3.27 6.32 22.26
C ARG A 182 4.05 6.10 23.56
N ASP A 183 3.73 5.06 24.33
CA ASP A 183 4.44 4.65 25.55
C ASP A 183 5.26 3.37 25.38
N GLY A 184 5.22 2.74 24.20
CA GLY A 184 5.87 1.47 23.87
C GLY A 184 5.01 0.22 24.08
N SER A 185 3.77 0.32 24.54
CA SER A 185 2.89 -0.86 24.68
C SER A 185 2.45 -1.39 23.30
N LEU A 186 2.37 -2.71 23.15
CA LEU A 186 1.86 -3.35 21.93
C LEU A 186 0.34 -3.08 21.83
N ALA A 187 -0.11 -2.60 20.67
CA ALA A 187 -1.46 -2.13 20.42
C ALA A 187 -2.25 -3.02 19.47
N ALA A 188 -1.58 -3.57 18.46
CA ALA A 188 -2.11 -4.52 17.50
C ALA A 188 -0.98 -5.40 16.94
N ARG A 189 -1.36 -6.62 16.55
CA ARG A 189 -0.62 -7.55 15.70
C ARG A 189 -1.60 -8.01 14.62
N TYR A 190 -1.20 -8.02 13.36
CA TYR A 190 -2.01 -8.50 12.24
C TYR A 190 -1.17 -9.39 11.32
N HIS A 191 -1.62 -10.62 11.10
CA HIS A 191 -1.01 -11.51 10.11
C HIS A 191 -1.64 -11.28 8.73
N LYS A 192 -0.81 -10.95 7.73
CA LYS A 192 -1.23 -10.72 6.34
C LYS A 192 -2.03 -11.91 5.80
N HIS A 193 -3.23 -11.65 5.28
CA HIS A 193 -4.13 -12.69 4.83
C HIS A 193 -3.87 -13.12 3.38
N ASN A 194 -3.67 -12.15 2.48
CA ASN A 194 -3.54 -12.39 1.04
C ASN A 194 -2.05 -12.32 0.63
N LEU A 195 -1.35 -13.46 0.65
CA LEU A 195 0.07 -13.54 0.32
C LEU A 195 0.35 -13.37 -1.19
N TYR A 196 1.50 -12.77 -1.53
CA TYR A 196 1.99 -12.51 -2.89
C TYR A 196 3.38 -13.12 -3.11
N PHE A 197 3.43 -14.39 -3.54
CA PHE A 197 4.66 -15.19 -3.75
C PHE A 197 5.56 -15.39 -2.50
N GLU A 198 5.03 -15.16 -1.31
CA GLU A 198 5.76 -15.20 -0.03
C GLU A 198 6.02 -16.64 0.47
N ASN A 199 6.87 -17.40 -0.22
CA ASN A 199 7.22 -18.79 0.09
C ASN A 199 7.86 -19.03 1.49
N ALA A 200 8.12 -17.97 2.25
CA ALA A 200 8.60 -18.02 3.63
C ALA A 200 7.47 -18.04 4.68
N PHE A 201 6.27 -17.62 4.29
CA PHE A 201 5.14 -17.36 5.19
C PHE A 201 3.93 -18.26 4.90
N ASP A 202 3.07 -18.37 5.90
CA ASP A 202 1.77 -19.03 5.85
C ASP A 202 0.66 -17.96 5.85
N ALA A 203 -0.53 -18.28 5.34
CA ALA A 203 -1.72 -17.47 5.59
C ALA A 203 -2.33 -17.86 6.95
N PRO A 204 -2.87 -16.92 7.75
CA PRO A 204 -3.44 -17.23 9.06
C PRO A 204 -4.65 -18.17 8.93
N PRO A 205 -4.76 -19.23 9.76
CA PRO A 205 -5.80 -20.26 9.63
C PRO A 205 -7.21 -19.76 10.01
N THR A 206 -7.33 -18.54 10.51
CA THR A 206 -8.56 -17.81 10.81
C THR A 206 -8.40 -16.37 10.34
N LEU A 207 -9.43 -15.79 9.74
CA LEU A 207 -9.40 -14.39 9.30
C LEU A 207 -9.22 -13.44 10.50
N GLU A 208 -8.18 -12.61 10.44
CA GLU A 208 -7.92 -11.56 11.40
C GLU A 208 -8.44 -10.21 10.86
N VAL A 209 -9.35 -9.55 11.57
CA VAL A 209 -9.85 -8.20 11.21
C VAL A 209 -9.41 -7.23 12.30
N VAL A 210 -8.19 -6.70 12.14
CA VAL A 210 -7.46 -6.05 13.23
C VAL A 210 -7.64 -4.53 13.22
N THR A 211 -7.91 -3.98 14.40
CA THR A 211 -8.04 -2.53 14.63
C THR A 211 -7.35 -2.11 15.93
N PHE A 212 -7.00 -0.82 16.02
CA PHE A 212 -6.51 -0.21 17.26
C PHE A 212 -7.09 1.20 17.44
N ASP A 213 -7.37 1.58 18.68
CA ASP A 213 -7.92 2.90 19.02
C ASP A 213 -6.81 3.91 19.39
N THR A 214 -7.01 5.16 18.95
CA THR A 214 -6.08 6.27 19.18
C THR A 214 -6.77 7.46 19.87
N PRO A 215 -6.09 8.18 20.80
CA PRO A 215 -6.66 9.33 21.48
C PRO A 215 -6.69 10.61 20.62
N PHE A 216 -6.31 10.53 19.33
CA PHE A 216 -6.20 11.68 18.45
C PHE A 216 -7.00 11.56 17.15
N ALA A 217 -7.36 10.35 16.70
CA ALA A 217 -8.07 10.16 15.44
C ALA A 217 -8.94 8.89 15.39
N GLY A 218 -9.46 8.46 16.55
CA GLY A 218 -10.39 7.33 16.64
C GLY A 218 -9.74 6.00 16.29
N ARG A 219 -10.51 5.12 15.66
CA ARG A 219 -10.12 3.75 15.31
C ARG A 219 -9.38 3.68 13.98
N PHE A 220 -8.23 3.00 13.98
CA PHE A 220 -7.51 2.59 12.78
C PHE A 220 -7.70 1.10 12.49
N GLY A 221 -7.72 0.73 11.22
CA GLY A 221 -7.59 -0.64 10.73
C GLY A 221 -6.18 -0.93 10.23
N VAL A 222 -5.80 -2.20 10.24
CA VAL A 222 -4.50 -2.72 9.75
C VAL A 222 -4.77 -3.73 8.64
N PHE A 223 -4.10 -3.58 7.50
CA PHE A 223 -4.01 -4.58 6.44
C PHE A 223 -2.76 -4.30 5.59
N THR A 224 -2.19 -5.32 4.95
CA THR A 224 -0.83 -5.26 4.38
C THR A 224 -0.86 -5.49 2.88
N CYS A 225 -0.32 -4.52 2.11
CA CYS A 225 -0.01 -4.70 0.70
C CYS A 225 -1.16 -5.28 -0.16
N PHE A 226 -0.98 -6.50 -0.67
CA PHE A 226 -1.89 -7.18 -1.61
C PHE A 226 -3.32 -7.33 -1.06
N ASP A 227 -3.52 -7.34 0.27
CA ASP A 227 -4.84 -7.31 0.93
C ASP A 227 -5.79 -6.23 0.38
N ILE A 228 -5.26 -5.10 -0.11
CA ILE A 228 -6.06 -3.98 -0.67
C ILE A 228 -6.95 -4.41 -1.86
N LEU A 229 -6.57 -5.49 -2.56
CA LEU A 229 -7.31 -6.02 -3.70
C LEU A 229 -8.41 -7.03 -3.32
N PHE A 230 -8.55 -7.41 -2.05
CA PHE A 230 -9.46 -8.49 -1.61
C PHE A 230 -10.55 -8.02 -0.65
N HIS A 231 -11.55 -8.88 -0.42
CA HIS A 231 -12.65 -8.57 0.49
C HIS A 231 -12.21 -8.63 1.96
N ASP A 232 -11.49 -9.71 2.31
CA ASP A 232 -11.12 -10.01 3.68
C ASP A 232 -9.60 -9.79 3.85
N PRO A 233 -9.15 -8.96 4.81
CA PRO A 233 -9.93 -8.18 5.80
C PRO A 233 -10.41 -6.80 5.31
N THR A 234 -9.90 -6.30 4.19
CA THR A 234 -9.99 -4.88 3.80
C THR A 234 -11.41 -4.31 3.78
N VAL A 235 -12.37 -5.01 3.17
CA VAL A 235 -13.78 -4.61 3.14
C VAL A 235 -14.45 -4.82 4.50
N ARG A 236 -14.07 -5.83 5.30
CA ARG A 236 -14.60 -6.00 6.66
C ARG A 236 -14.30 -4.81 7.56
N LEU A 237 -13.11 -4.24 7.46
CA LEU A 237 -12.77 -2.99 8.16
C LEU A 237 -13.70 -1.85 7.73
N LEU A 238 -14.00 -1.73 6.43
CA LEU A 238 -14.95 -0.73 5.92
C LEU A 238 -16.39 -0.97 6.43
N GLU A 239 -16.83 -2.23 6.51
CA GLU A 239 -18.15 -2.64 7.03
C GLU A 239 -18.27 -2.41 8.54
N GLN A 240 -17.19 -2.58 9.31
CA GLN A 240 -17.08 -2.18 10.72
C GLN A 240 -17.05 -0.66 10.95
N GLY A 241 -17.16 0.15 9.89
CA GLY A 241 -17.17 1.61 9.97
C GLY A 241 -15.78 2.25 10.09
N VAL A 242 -14.69 1.50 9.98
CA VAL A 242 -13.33 2.03 10.05
C VAL A 242 -13.06 2.90 8.83
N ARG A 243 -12.61 4.15 9.04
CA ARG A 243 -12.30 5.12 7.96
C ARG A 243 -10.85 5.58 7.94
N GLN A 244 -10.01 4.99 8.79
CA GLN A 244 -8.60 5.34 8.96
C GLN A 244 -7.78 4.05 8.91
N MET A 245 -6.79 3.98 8.02
CA MET A 245 -6.06 2.75 7.74
C MET A 245 -4.56 3.00 7.78
N VAL A 246 -3.81 2.06 8.37
CA VAL A 246 -2.34 1.98 8.24
C VAL A 246 -2.00 0.85 7.29
N TYR A 247 -1.08 1.10 6.36
CA TYR A 247 -0.84 0.23 5.22
C TYR A 247 0.66 0.15 4.88
N PRO A 248 1.41 -0.73 5.57
CA PRO A 248 2.71 -1.19 5.13
C PRO A 248 2.60 -1.95 3.81
N THR A 249 3.53 -1.72 2.87
CA THR A 249 3.51 -2.41 1.57
C THR A 249 4.90 -2.48 0.91
N ALA A 250 5.13 -3.53 0.11
CA ALA A 250 6.25 -3.66 -0.82
C ALA A 250 5.70 -3.76 -2.26
N TRP A 251 5.02 -2.71 -2.70
CA TRP A 251 4.24 -2.68 -3.93
C TRP A 251 5.12 -2.45 -5.16
N MET A 252 5.18 -3.45 -6.05
CA MET A 252 5.75 -3.35 -7.39
C MET A 252 4.73 -2.64 -8.30
N ASN A 253 5.12 -1.53 -8.94
CA ASN A 253 4.22 -0.81 -9.84
C ASN A 253 3.87 -1.65 -11.08
N GLN A 254 2.60 -1.60 -11.50
CA GLN A 254 2.12 -2.19 -12.74
C GLN A 254 1.17 -1.21 -13.44
N LEU A 255 1.62 -0.61 -14.55
CA LEU A 255 0.84 0.37 -15.29
C LEU A 255 -0.08 -0.32 -16.33
N PRO A 256 -1.18 0.31 -16.74
CA PRO A 256 -1.66 1.64 -16.33
C PRO A 256 -2.70 1.61 -15.19
N LEU A 257 -2.93 0.49 -14.48
CA LEU A 257 -4.04 0.39 -13.51
C LEU A 257 -3.61 0.29 -12.04
N LEU A 258 -2.45 -0.31 -11.76
CA LEU A 258 -2.00 -0.75 -10.43
C LEU A 258 -0.60 -0.18 -10.09
N SER A 259 -0.33 1.08 -10.42
CA SER A 259 0.73 1.81 -9.72
C SER A 259 0.35 2.04 -8.26
N ALA A 260 1.33 1.96 -7.35
CA ALA A 260 1.15 2.13 -5.91
C ALA A 260 0.37 3.41 -5.58
N VAL A 261 0.91 4.58 -5.94
CA VAL A 261 0.30 5.88 -5.63
C VAL A 261 -1.06 6.09 -6.31
N GLN A 262 -1.24 5.52 -7.50
CA GLN A 262 -2.48 5.58 -8.26
C GLN A 262 -3.60 4.78 -7.56
N PHE A 263 -3.36 3.50 -7.28
CA PHE A 263 -4.39 2.62 -6.74
C PHE A 263 -4.69 2.92 -5.27
N GLN A 264 -3.66 3.23 -4.47
CA GLN A 264 -3.83 3.62 -3.06
C GLN A 264 -4.62 4.95 -2.93
N ARG A 265 -4.40 5.91 -3.82
CA ARG A 265 -5.22 7.13 -3.93
C ARG A 265 -6.67 6.79 -4.30
N ALA A 266 -6.87 5.90 -5.27
CA ALA A 266 -8.19 5.50 -5.76
C ALA A 266 -9.00 4.73 -4.71
N PHE A 267 -8.34 3.87 -3.92
CA PHE A 267 -8.93 3.22 -2.75
C PHE A 267 -9.38 4.26 -1.71
N SER A 268 -8.49 5.18 -1.32
CA SER A 268 -8.81 6.26 -0.38
C SER A 268 -10.04 7.09 -0.83
N LEU A 269 -10.13 7.41 -2.12
CA LEU A 269 -11.24 8.16 -2.69
C LEU A 269 -12.54 7.33 -2.77
N GLY A 270 -12.50 6.11 -3.32
CA GLY A 270 -13.67 5.26 -3.53
C GLY A 270 -14.23 4.62 -2.25
N ALA A 271 -13.37 4.25 -1.31
CA ALA A 271 -13.76 3.73 0.01
C ALA A 271 -14.08 4.83 1.04
N ASN A 272 -13.86 6.11 0.69
CA ASN A 272 -13.97 7.26 1.59
C ASN A 272 -13.12 7.12 2.87
N THR A 273 -11.83 6.79 2.71
CA THR A 273 -10.90 6.51 3.82
C THR A 273 -9.63 7.36 3.80
N THR A 274 -9.06 7.54 4.98
CA THR A 274 -7.64 7.88 5.16
C THR A 274 -6.81 6.61 5.02
N LEU A 275 -5.80 6.64 4.16
CA LEU A 275 -4.83 5.55 3.97
C LEU A 275 -3.42 6.10 4.19
N LEU A 276 -2.72 5.56 5.20
CA LEU A 276 -1.32 5.88 5.49
C LEU A 276 -0.43 4.79 4.88
N ALA A 277 -0.04 4.99 3.62
CA ALA A 277 0.70 4.03 2.82
C ALA A 277 2.22 4.27 2.88
N ALA A 278 2.97 3.27 3.35
CA ALA A 278 4.43 3.28 3.40
C ALA A 278 4.98 2.15 2.52
N ASN A 279 5.70 2.49 1.46
CA ASN A 279 6.21 1.54 0.47
C ASN A 279 7.74 1.37 0.55
N ILE A 280 8.24 0.26 0.03
CA ILE A 280 9.66 0.05 -0.23
C ILE A 280 10.14 0.96 -1.37
N ARG A 281 11.38 1.42 -1.26
CA ARG A 281 12.19 1.97 -2.36
C ARG A 281 13.20 0.90 -2.82
N ALA A 282 12.94 0.29 -3.96
CA ALA A 282 13.84 -0.61 -4.66
C ALA A 282 13.59 -0.49 -6.18
N ASP A 283 14.42 0.32 -6.85
CA ASP A 283 14.19 0.72 -8.24
C ASP A 283 14.29 -0.47 -9.21
N SER A 284 15.15 -1.44 -8.88
CA SER A 284 15.34 -2.70 -9.64
C SER A 284 14.14 -3.64 -9.61
N LEU A 285 13.14 -3.38 -8.76
CA LEU A 285 11.88 -4.13 -8.65
C LEU A 285 10.66 -3.28 -9.00
N GLY A 286 10.85 -2.04 -9.48
CA GLY A 286 9.75 -1.10 -9.70
C GLY A 286 9.02 -0.70 -8.40
N MET A 287 9.67 -0.81 -7.24
CA MET A 287 9.09 -0.43 -5.94
C MET A 287 9.43 1.02 -5.61
N THR A 288 8.45 1.90 -5.75
CA THR A 288 8.41 3.27 -5.20
C THR A 288 6.95 3.74 -5.26
N GLY A 289 6.50 4.51 -4.28
CA GLY A 289 5.13 4.98 -4.23
C GLY A 289 4.53 4.90 -2.85
N SER A 290 4.77 5.93 -2.04
CA SER A 290 4.25 6.06 -0.67
C SER A 290 3.41 7.33 -0.55
N GLY A 291 2.45 7.37 0.38
CA GLY A 291 1.61 8.55 0.53
C GLY A 291 0.68 8.57 1.73
N ILE A 292 0.22 9.78 2.03
CA ILE A 292 -0.85 10.05 3.00
C ILE A 292 -2.05 10.49 2.17
N PHE A 293 -3.00 9.57 1.99
CA PHE A 293 -4.18 9.77 1.16
C PHE A 293 -5.41 9.96 2.04
N THR A 294 -6.23 10.96 1.72
CA THR A 294 -7.57 11.17 2.28
C THR A 294 -8.54 11.46 1.13
N PRO A 295 -9.87 11.37 1.30
CA PRO A 295 -10.81 11.54 0.20
C PRO A 295 -10.64 12.87 -0.56
N GLY A 296 -10.36 13.97 0.14
CA GLY A 296 -10.19 15.31 -0.46
C GLY A 296 -8.75 15.86 -0.51
N THR A 297 -7.72 15.12 -0.08
CA THR A 297 -6.32 15.62 -0.04
C THR A 297 -5.32 14.47 -0.05
N ALA A 298 -4.20 14.63 -0.76
CA ALA A 298 -3.08 13.70 -0.74
C ALA A 298 -1.74 14.44 -0.67
N ILE A 299 -0.74 13.84 0.00
CA ILE A 299 0.67 14.00 -0.37
C ILE A 299 1.27 12.62 -0.64
N TYR A 300 2.22 12.55 -1.57
CA TYR A 300 2.83 11.29 -1.97
C TYR A 300 4.26 11.51 -2.46
N HIS A 301 4.99 10.41 -2.61
CA HIS A 301 6.27 10.33 -3.29
C HIS A 301 6.18 9.20 -4.32
N HIS A 302 6.77 9.43 -5.49
CA HIS A 302 7.05 8.40 -6.48
C HIS A 302 8.34 8.84 -7.18
N ALA A 303 9.35 7.98 -7.19
CA ALA A 303 10.62 8.30 -7.82
C ALA A 303 10.55 8.07 -9.33
N ARG A 304 11.09 9.02 -10.10
CA ARG A 304 11.17 8.93 -11.57
C ARG A 304 12.55 8.44 -12.00
N ALA A 305 12.61 7.83 -13.18
CA ALA A 305 13.85 7.31 -13.77
C ALA A 305 15.00 8.33 -13.71
N GLY A 306 16.16 7.89 -13.21
CA GLY A 306 17.36 8.71 -13.07
C GLY A 306 17.43 9.59 -11.81
N GLN A 307 16.42 9.58 -10.94
CA GLN A 307 16.55 10.13 -9.58
C GLN A 307 17.35 9.17 -8.67
N PRO A 308 18.08 9.66 -7.66
CA PRO A 308 18.76 8.80 -6.70
C PRO A 308 17.82 7.80 -6.02
N GLU A 309 18.32 6.59 -5.77
CA GLU A 309 17.67 5.61 -4.91
C GLU A 309 17.87 6.02 -3.45
N GLU A 310 16.88 6.74 -2.91
CA GLU A 310 16.84 7.32 -1.57
C GLU A 310 15.44 7.14 -0.97
N GLY A 311 15.38 6.95 0.35
CA GLY A 311 14.13 6.88 1.10
C GLY A 311 13.49 8.26 1.34
N ARG A 312 12.18 8.30 1.57
CA ARG A 312 11.40 9.55 1.67
C ARG A 312 10.45 9.57 2.85
N LEU A 313 10.72 10.45 3.81
CA LEU A 313 9.76 10.79 4.87
C LEU A 313 8.74 11.80 4.33
N LEU A 314 7.46 11.47 4.52
CA LEU A 314 6.31 12.34 4.24
C LEU A 314 5.55 12.60 5.53
N VAL A 315 5.17 13.85 5.79
CA VAL A 315 4.42 14.25 7.00
C VAL A 315 3.31 15.21 6.59
N LEU A 316 2.07 14.97 7.05
CA LEU A 316 0.91 15.80 6.73
C LEU A 316 -0.04 15.94 7.92
N ARG A 317 -0.64 17.13 8.08
CA ARG A 317 -1.82 17.34 8.92
C ARG A 317 -3.09 17.01 8.13
N ILE A 318 -3.88 16.07 8.64
CA ILE A 318 -5.08 15.54 7.98
C ILE A 318 -6.29 15.52 8.92
N PRO A 319 -7.52 15.62 8.38
CA PRO A 319 -8.75 15.51 9.18
C PRO A 319 -8.98 14.09 9.69
N VAL A 320 -9.71 13.96 10.79
CA VAL A 320 -10.27 12.70 11.26
C VAL A 320 -11.60 12.45 10.53
N LEU A 321 -11.76 11.28 9.90
CA LEU A 321 -12.96 10.93 9.12
C LEU A 321 -14.05 10.22 9.94
N ASP A 322 -13.79 9.87 11.20
CA ASP A 322 -14.75 9.24 12.11
C ASP A 322 -15.69 10.30 12.71
N THR A 323 -16.99 10.19 12.39
CA THR A 323 -18.05 11.06 12.92
C THR A 323 -18.81 10.45 14.11
N ALA A 324 -18.60 9.16 14.40
CA ALA A 324 -19.28 8.46 15.49
C ALA A 324 -18.56 8.69 16.84
N TRP A 325 -17.22 8.67 16.85
CA TRP A 325 -16.42 8.87 18.08
C TRP A 325 -16.58 10.27 18.69
N LEU A 326 -16.87 11.28 17.87
CA LEU A 326 -17.19 12.64 18.34
C LEU A 326 -18.47 12.67 19.19
N GLY A 327 -19.42 11.75 18.95
CA GLY A 327 -20.66 11.64 19.71
C GLY A 327 -20.48 10.98 21.08
N THR A 328 -19.61 9.99 21.20
CA THR A 328 -19.41 9.23 22.46
C THR A 328 -18.66 10.04 23.51
N GLU A 329 -17.59 10.76 23.14
CA GLU A 329 -16.85 11.59 24.10
C GLU A 329 -17.66 12.79 24.60
N MET A 330 -18.47 13.41 23.72
CA MET A 330 -19.44 14.45 24.10
C MET A 330 -20.49 13.91 25.09
N ARG A 331 -20.93 12.66 24.93
CA ARG A 331 -21.88 12.02 25.86
C ARG A 331 -21.23 11.72 27.22
N ALA A 332 -20.00 11.20 27.22
CA ALA A 332 -19.24 10.91 28.43
C ALA A 332 -18.93 12.19 29.25
N LYS A 333 -18.58 13.29 28.58
CA LYS A 333 -18.34 14.60 29.22
C LYS A 333 -19.65 15.31 29.60
N GLY A 334 -20.74 15.06 28.88
CA GLY A 334 -22.08 15.62 29.14
C GLY A 334 -22.83 15.03 30.33
N GLN A 335 -22.38 13.91 30.91
CA GLN A 335 -22.99 13.34 32.13
C GLN A 335 -22.36 13.85 33.45
N ALA A 336 -21.45 14.82 33.38
CA ALA A 336 -20.73 15.39 34.54
C ALA A 336 -21.11 16.85 34.85
N GLY A 337 -22.39 17.23 34.70
CA GLY A 337 -22.89 18.54 35.16
C GLY A 337 -24.32 18.86 34.69
N GLY A 338 -25.23 19.08 35.64
CA GLY A 338 -26.62 19.48 35.36
C GLY A 338 -27.54 19.12 36.54
N GLU A 339 -28.02 20.14 37.26
CA GLU A 339 -28.84 19.96 38.48
C GLU A 339 -30.34 19.79 38.21
N THR A 340 -31.06 19.41 39.26
CA THR A 340 -32.50 19.12 39.31
C THR A 340 -33.41 20.28 38.88
N ALA A 341 -34.47 19.97 38.12
CA ALA A 341 -35.69 20.78 38.04
C ALA A 341 -36.95 19.89 37.94
N LYS A 342 -38.08 20.39 38.46
CA LYS A 342 -39.35 19.65 38.67
C LYS A 342 -40.17 19.43 37.38
N GLY A 343 -41.08 18.45 37.43
CA GLY A 343 -42.20 18.34 36.47
C GLY A 343 -43.15 17.18 36.79
N GLU A 344 -44.13 17.40 37.68
CA GLU A 344 -45.26 16.48 37.89
C GLU A 344 -46.37 16.76 36.87
N GLY A 345 -47.10 15.73 36.42
CA GLY A 345 -48.22 15.84 35.48
C GLY A 345 -48.99 14.52 35.36
N GLU A 346 -50.33 14.59 35.38
CA GLU A 346 -51.22 13.43 35.63
C GLU A 346 -51.75 12.72 34.37
N ALA A 347 -52.50 11.63 34.62
CA ALA A 347 -52.85 10.57 33.68
C ALA A 347 -54.12 10.80 32.82
N GLY A 348 -54.28 9.93 31.81
CA GLY A 348 -55.51 9.68 31.05
C GLY A 348 -55.21 9.30 29.59
N GLY A 349 -55.83 8.28 28.97
CA GLY A 349 -56.75 7.25 29.49
C GLY A 349 -57.57 6.60 28.36
N GLU A 350 -57.68 5.26 28.33
CA GLU A 350 -58.52 4.44 27.39
C GLU A 350 -58.11 4.59 25.90
N GLY A 351 -58.49 3.77 24.90
CA GLY A 351 -59.19 2.48 24.73
C GLY A 351 -59.32 2.24 23.19
N GLU A 352 -59.36 1.05 22.58
CA GLU A 352 -59.43 -0.38 22.98
C GLU A 352 -58.57 -1.23 22.01
N ALA A 353 -57.95 -2.35 22.43
CA ALA A 353 -58.39 -3.75 22.31
C ALA A 353 -58.56 -4.35 20.88
N GLY A 354 -57.99 -5.53 20.66
CA GLY A 354 -58.06 -6.30 19.41
C GLY A 354 -56.98 -7.37 19.34
N GLY A 355 -57.32 -8.62 19.69
CA GLY A 355 -56.34 -9.72 19.75
C GLY A 355 -56.95 -11.07 19.36
N GLU A 356 -56.08 -12.04 19.08
CA GLU A 356 -56.48 -13.43 18.82
C GLU A 356 -55.53 -14.43 19.52
N THR A 357 -56.06 -15.61 19.81
CA THR A 357 -55.56 -16.62 20.78
C THR A 357 -55.05 -17.89 20.09
N ALA A 358 -54.28 -18.83 20.67
CA ALA A 358 -53.43 -18.94 21.88
C ALA A 358 -52.78 -20.36 21.90
N ARG A 359 -52.24 -20.80 23.07
CA ARG A 359 -51.54 -22.08 23.40
C ARG A 359 -50.03 -22.04 23.07
N GLY A 360 -49.08 -22.39 23.96
CA GLY A 360 -49.12 -23.15 25.24
C GLY A 360 -48.89 -24.65 24.99
N GLU A 361 -48.02 -25.40 25.69
CA GLU A 361 -47.54 -25.33 27.10
C GLU A 361 -46.03 -24.98 27.27
N GLY A 362 -45.44 -24.83 28.47
CA GLY A 362 -46.05 -24.63 29.80
C GLY A 362 -45.67 -25.63 30.92
N GLU A 363 -44.44 -25.57 31.48
CA GLU A 363 -44.19 -26.13 32.82
C GLU A 363 -43.03 -25.42 33.57
N ALA A 364 -43.10 -25.34 34.91
CA ALA A 364 -42.08 -24.73 35.76
C ALA A 364 -42.16 -25.23 37.23
N GLY A 365 -40.99 -25.54 37.82
CA GLY A 365 -40.85 -25.89 39.24
C GLY A 365 -39.42 -26.36 39.55
N GLY A 366 -38.84 -26.13 40.73
CA GLY A 366 -39.36 -25.39 41.89
C GLY A 366 -38.23 -25.04 42.88
N LYS A 367 -38.53 -24.22 43.89
CA LYS A 367 -37.55 -23.83 44.93
C LYS A 367 -37.41 -24.92 46.00
N THR A 368 -36.18 -25.17 46.46
CA THR A 368 -35.94 -25.61 47.85
C THR A 368 -34.75 -24.86 48.43
N ALA A 369 -34.87 -24.51 49.71
CA ALA A 369 -33.77 -24.05 50.55
C ALA A 369 -33.85 -24.81 51.87
N ARG A 370 -32.70 -25.10 52.48
CA ARG A 370 -32.59 -25.65 53.84
C ARG A 370 -31.27 -25.20 54.45
N GLY A 371 -31.27 -24.99 55.76
CA GLY A 371 -30.09 -24.60 56.53
C GLY A 371 -30.32 -24.83 58.03
N GLU A 372 -29.22 -25.13 58.70
CA GLU A 372 -28.99 -25.34 60.15
C GLU A 372 -27.58 -24.72 60.36
N GLY A 373 -27.18 -24.00 61.42
CA GLY A 373 -27.59 -23.99 62.84
C GLY A 373 -26.68 -24.94 63.64
N GLU A 374 -26.01 -24.62 64.77
CA GLU A 374 -25.85 -23.42 65.64
C GLU A 374 -24.58 -23.64 66.53
N ALA A 375 -23.92 -22.70 67.25
CA ALA A 375 -23.82 -21.22 67.27
C ALA A 375 -22.65 -20.79 68.22
N GLY A 376 -22.32 -19.49 68.30
CA GLY A 376 -21.27 -18.88 69.17
C GLY A 376 -20.05 -18.35 68.37
N GLY A 377 -19.41 -17.21 68.67
CA GLY A 377 -19.35 -16.34 69.88
C GLY A 377 -17.91 -16.35 70.42
N GLU A 378 -17.16 -15.26 70.63
CA GLU A 378 -17.39 -13.79 70.58
C GLU A 378 -16.10 -13.11 70.01
N GLY A 379 -15.94 -11.80 69.78
CA GLY A 379 -16.73 -10.61 70.13
C GLY A 379 -16.16 -9.30 69.51
N GLU A 380 -15.94 -8.28 70.34
CA GLU A 380 -15.44 -6.90 70.03
C GLU A 380 -13.91 -6.82 69.76
N ALA A 381 -13.27 -5.79 69.19
CA ALA A 381 -13.55 -4.61 68.34
C ALA A 381 -12.44 -3.55 68.63
N GLY A 382 -12.15 -2.64 67.69
CA GLY A 382 -11.43 -1.38 67.95
C GLY A 382 -10.08 -1.17 67.24
N GLY A 383 -9.79 0.11 66.91
CA GLY A 383 -8.42 0.58 66.66
C GLY A 383 -8.08 1.08 65.25
N GLU A 384 -8.66 2.20 64.81
CA GLU A 384 -7.92 3.08 63.89
C GLU A 384 -6.76 3.76 64.65
N THR A 385 -5.58 3.89 64.01
CA THR A 385 -5.02 5.19 63.59
C THR A 385 -3.59 5.05 63.09
N ALA A 386 -3.21 5.86 62.10
CA ALA A 386 -1.83 6.04 61.66
C ALA A 386 -1.15 7.20 62.42
N ARG A 387 0.19 7.20 62.49
CA ARG A 387 0.96 8.44 62.66
C ARG A 387 2.33 8.39 61.97
N ARG A 388 2.79 9.58 61.58
CA ARG A 388 4.06 9.89 60.91
C ARG A 388 5.05 10.53 61.90
N GLU A 389 6.17 11.01 61.35
CA GLU A 389 7.24 11.86 61.90
C GLU A 389 8.40 11.01 62.46
N GLY A 390 9.68 11.29 62.22
CA GLY A 390 10.42 12.51 61.83
C GLY A 390 11.71 12.53 62.70
N GLU A 391 12.83 13.21 62.40
CA GLU A 391 13.31 13.97 61.24
C GLU A 391 14.84 14.18 61.39
N ALA A 392 15.56 14.51 60.30
CA ALA A 392 16.88 15.18 60.24
C ALA A 392 18.20 14.58 60.83
N GLY A 393 19.33 14.89 60.17
CA GLY A 393 20.72 14.72 60.64
C GLY A 393 21.63 13.84 59.75
N GLY A 394 22.93 14.12 59.52
CA GLY A 394 23.72 15.30 59.91
C GLY A 394 25.26 15.16 59.84
N GLN A 395 25.85 15.23 58.62
CA GLN A 395 27.28 15.56 58.32
C GLN A 395 28.48 14.68 58.82
N THR A 396 29.16 14.05 57.85
CA THR A 396 30.64 13.88 57.62
C THR A 396 31.72 13.97 58.73
N ALA A 397 32.54 12.90 58.86
CA ALA A 397 34.03 12.85 58.81
C ALA A 397 34.50 11.35 58.77
N ARG A 398 35.48 10.84 57.98
CA ARG A 398 36.96 11.03 57.96
C ARG A 398 37.63 10.89 59.34
N ARG A 399 38.75 10.17 59.56
CA ARG A 399 39.78 9.52 58.71
C ARG A 399 40.49 8.43 59.57
N LYS A 400 41.12 7.37 59.06
CA LYS A 400 42.51 7.18 58.55
C LYS A 400 42.67 5.68 58.20
N GLY A 401 43.61 5.16 57.39
CA GLY A 401 44.88 5.66 56.83
C GLY A 401 45.94 4.55 56.96
N GLU A 402 47.16 4.57 56.39
CA GLU A 402 47.89 5.39 55.38
C GLU A 402 49.29 4.71 55.26
N ALA A 403 49.93 4.36 54.14
CA ALA A 403 49.68 4.48 52.68
C ALA A 403 50.06 3.12 51.99
N GLY A 404 50.48 2.94 50.72
CA GLY A 404 50.84 3.82 49.58
C GLY A 404 51.01 2.99 48.28
N GLY A 405 51.51 3.49 47.14
CA GLY A 405 52.05 4.82 46.78
C GLY A 405 53.23 4.71 45.79
N GLU A 406 53.47 5.59 44.80
CA GLU A 406 52.59 6.60 44.15
C GLU A 406 52.58 6.38 42.60
N THR A 407 52.92 7.21 41.60
CA THR A 407 53.40 8.62 41.43
C THR A 407 52.91 9.10 40.03
N ALA A 408 52.29 10.28 39.88
CA ALA A 408 52.86 11.55 39.35
C ALA A 408 53.49 11.50 37.93
N ARG A 409 53.18 12.37 36.94
CA ARG A 409 52.30 13.59 36.77
C ARG A 409 51.84 13.65 35.28
N ARG A 410 50.71 14.24 34.83
CA ARG A 410 50.13 15.62 34.96
C ARG A 410 50.95 16.70 34.20
N GLU A 411 50.42 17.70 33.47
CA GLU A 411 49.05 18.21 33.16
C GLU A 411 48.93 18.48 31.62
N GLY A 412 47.91 19.08 30.97
CA GLY A 412 46.72 19.85 31.37
C GLY A 412 45.71 20.02 30.19
N GLU A 413 45.06 21.19 30.02
CA GLU A 413 43.90 21.39 29.10
C GLU A 413 44.07 22.52 28.04
N ALA A 414 43.55 22.29 26.82
CA ALA A 414 43.02 23.25 25.83
C ALA A 414 42.50 22.45 24.59
N GLY A 415 41.55 22.88 23.75
CA GLY A 415 40.81 24.14 23.69
C GLY A 415 40.91 24.81 22.30
N GLY A 416 40.02 24.48 21.34
CA GLY A 416 40.02 25.14 20.03
C GLY A 416 39.04 24.55 18.99
N GLN A 417 38.39 25.42 18.21
CA GLN A 417 37.56 25.08 17.05
C GLN A 417 38.18 25.62 15.75
N THR A 418 38.30 24.79 14.72
CA THR A 418 38.39 25.19 13.29
C THR A 418 37.85 24.01 12.46
N ALA A 419 36.80 24.13 11.64
CA ALA A 419 36.61 24.99 10.46
C ALA A 419 37.32 24.44 9.20
N ARG A 420 36.53 24.19 8.13
CA ARG A 420 36.99 23.66 6.83
C ARG A 420 37.88 24.66 6.09
N ARG A 421 38.86 24.14 5.32
CA ARG A 421 39.00 24.45 3.89
C ARG A 421 39.87 23.42 3.15
N GLU A 422 39.68 23.31 1.84
CA GLU A 422 40.50 22.48 0.96
C GLU A 422 41.88 23.09 0.67
N GLY A 423 42.83 22.23 0.28
CA GLY A 423 44.17 22.59 -0.20
C GLY A 423 44.95 21.32 -0.58
N GLU A 424 45.45 21.25 -1.80
CA GLU A 424 46.00 20.02 -2.39
C GLU A 424 47.53 19.83 -2.18
N ALA A 425 47.94 18.57 -2.35
CA ALA A 425 49.27 18.10 -2.80
C ALA A 425 50.52 18.34 -1.92
N GLY A 426 51.33 17.28 -1.75
CA GLY A 426 52.65 17.36 -1.12
C GLY A 426 53.09 16.09 -0.38
N GLY A 427 53.16 14.94 -1.07
CA GLY A 427 53.55 13.67 -0.45
C GLY A 427 55.08 13.44 -0.37
N GLN A 428 55.52 12.62 0.60
CA GLN A 428 56.84 11.97 0.64
C GLN A 428 56.73 10.55 1.25
N THR A 429 57.67 9.67 0.90
CA THR A 429 57.51 8.21 1.00
C THR A 429 58.58 7.49 1.82
N ALA A 430 58.16 6.48 2.59
CA ALA A 430 58.98 5.37 3.11
C ALA A 430 58.07 4.26 3.68
N ARG A 431 58.44 2.97 3.73
CA ARG A 431 59.19 2.09 2.79
C ARG A 431 59.00 0.62 3.24
N GLY A 432 59.11 -0.35 2.33
CA GLY A 432 58.91 -1.80 2.56
C GLY A 432 57.87 -2.36 1.57
N GLU A 433 58.23 -2.99 0.44
CA GLU A 433 58.93 -4.29 0.20
C GLU A 433 57.99 -5.50 0.42
N GLY A 434 57.77 -6.42 -0.54
CA GLY A 434 58.20 -6.55 -1.96
C GLY A 434 57.05 -6.31 -2.98
N GLU A 435 57.28 -6.11 -4.29
CA GLU A 435 57.74 -7.07 -5.34
C GLU A 435 56.71 -8.18 -5.67
N ALA A 436 56.38 -8.52 -6.92
CA ALA A 436 56.53 -7.91 -8.26
C ALA A 436 55.59 -8.68 -9.25
N GLY A 437 55.18 -8.21 -10.44
CA GLY A 437 55.40 -6.94 -11.16
C GLY A 437 54.68 -6.95 -12.55
N GLY A 438 54.86 -5.90 -13.35
CA GLY A 438 54.19 -5.67 -14.66
C GLY A 438 52.90 -4.84 -14.53
N GLN A 439 52.79 -3.57 -14.96
CA GLN A 439 53.13 -2.90 -16.23
C GLN A 439 52.34 -3.47 -17.42
N THR A 440 51.70 -2.67 -18.30
CA THR A 440 51.96 -1.26 -18.72
C THR A 440 50.75 -0.31 -18.56
N ALA A 441 50.77 0.89 -19.16
CA ALA A 441 49.86 2.00 -18.83
C ALA A 441 49.45 2.89 -20.03
N ARG A 442 48.34 3.64 -19.83
CA ARG A 442 47.87 4.87 -20.52
C ARG A 442 47.53 4.81 -22.03
N GLY A 443 46.39 5.43 -22.36
CA GLY A 443 46.09 5.95 -23.70
C GLY A 443 44.65 6.46 -23.83
N GLU A 444 44.45 7.78 -23.80
CA GLU A 444 43.19 8.40 -24.27
C GLU A 444 43.35 8.80 -25.74
N ALA A 445 42.43 8.36 -26.60
CA ALA A 445 42.16 8.95 -27.91
C ALA A 445 40.73 8.53 -28.33
N GLY A 446 39.90 9.48 -28.75
CA GLY A 446 38.49 9.21 -29.09
C GLY A 446 38.26 8.86 -30.56
N GLY A 447 37.02 8.50 -30.88
CA GLY A 447 36.48 8.63 -32.25
C GLY A 447 35.81 7.39 -32.85
N GLN A 448 34.51 7.56 -33.17
CA GLN A 448 33.79 6.94 -34.30
C GLN A 448 33.58 5.40 -34.34
N THR A 449 32.37 5.01 -33.94
CA THR A 449 31.43 4.13 -34.67
C THR A 449 31.98 3.06 -35.63
N ALA A 450 31.64 1.80 -35.35
CA ALA A 450 31.41 0.75 -36.35
C ALA A 450 30.13 -0.03 -36.02
N ARG A 451 29.44 -0.56 -37.03
CA ARG A 451 28.26 -1.44 -36.88
C ARG A 451 28.71 -2.91 -36.72
N GLY A 452 27.87 -3.72 -36.09
CA GLY A 452 27.93 -5.18 -36.15
C GLY A 452 26.52 -5.75 -36.07
N GLU A 453 26.04 -6.33 -37.16
CA GLU A 453 24.84 -7.17 -37.21
C GLU A 453 25.26 -8.63 -36.94
N GLY A 454 24.41 -9.42 -36.31
CA GLY A 454 24.70 -10.82 -35.99
C GLY A 454 23.50 -11.51 -35.36
N GLU A 455 22.96 -12.53 -36.04
CA GLU A 455 21.71 -13.19 -35.67
C GLU A 455 21.88 -14.26 -34.58
N ALA A 456 20.79 -14.60 -33.91
CA ALA A 456 20.75 -15.72 -32.98
C ALA A 456 20.55 -17.05 -33.72
N GLY A 457 21.43 -18.01 -33.44
CA GLY A 457 21.28 -19.42 -33.82
C GLY A 457 21.90 -20.30 -32.75
N GLY A 458 21.12 -21.25 -32.23
CA GLY A 458 21.59 -22.22 -31.24
C GLY A 458 21.53 -23.63 -31.78
N GLU A 459 22.31 -24.55 -31.22
CA GLU A 459 22.00 -25.98 -31.29
C GLU A 459 22.56 -26.77 -30.10
N THR A 460 22.09 -28.00 -29.95
CA THR A 460 22.24 -28.82 -28.74
C THR A 460 23.53 -29.65 -28.70
N ALA A 461 24.07 -29.86 -27.50
CA ALA A 461 24.96 -30.99 -27.21
C ALA A 461 24.21 -32.06 -26.39
N ARG A 462 24.21 -33.31 -26.85
CA ARG A 462 23.73 -34.46 -26.06
C ARG A 462 24.86 -34.98 -25.17
N GLY A 463 24.51 -35.43 -23.97
CA GLY A 463 25.34 -36.34 -23.16
C GLY A 463 24.60 -37.66 -22.98
N GLU A 464 25.21 -38.78 -23.38
CA GLU A 464 24.71 -40.12 -23.11
C GLU A 464 25.34 -40.67 -21.82
N GLY A 465 24.56 -41.41 -21.03
CA GLY A 465 25.01 -42.07 -19.81
C GLY A 465 24.02 -43.14 -19.38
N GLU A 466 24.47 -44.39 -19.30
CA GLU A 466 23.62 -45.55 -19.01
C GLU A 466 23.66 -45.99 -17.53
N ALA A 467 22.66 -46.79 -17.18
CA ALA A 467 22.60 -47.75 -16.07
C ALA A 467 22.48 -47.17 -14.63
N GLY A 468 21.44 -47.65 -13.92
CA GLY A 468 21.16 -47.29 -12.53
C GLY A 468 19.69 -47.51 -12.18
N GLY A 469 19.17 -48.73 -12.40
CA GLY A 469 17.76 -49.04 -12.16
C GLY A 469 17.52 -49.66 -10.78
N GLU A 470 16.48 -49.20 -10.09
CA GLU A 470 15.91 -49.90 -8.94
C GLU A 470 14.37 -49.74 -8.94
N THR A 471 13.66 -50.78 -8.50
CA THR A 471 12.21 -50.91 -8.69
C THR A 471 11.42 -50.81 -7.40
N ALA A 472 10.44 -49.90 -7.37
CA ALA A 472 9.39 -49.87 -6.36
C ALA A 472 8.03 -50.09 -7.02
N ARG A 473 7.33 -51.17 -6.66
CA ARG A 473 5.92 -51.38 -7.00
C ARG A 473 5.04 -50.91 -5.85
N GLY A 474 4.07 -50.05 -6.16
CA GLY A 474 2.90 -49.79 -5.32
C GLY A 474 1.66 -49.88 -6.21
N GLU A 475 0.75 -50.81 -5.91
CA GLU A 475 -0.45 -51.04 -6.72
C GLU A 475 -1.60 -50.13 -6.27
N ALA A 476 -2.28 -49.51 -7.23
CA ALA A 476 -3.55 -48.82 -7.04
C ALA A 476 -4.58 -49.35 -8.04
N GLY A 477 -5.81 -49.56 -7.59
CA GLY A 477 -6.88 -50.18 -8.38
C GLY A 477 -7.45 -49.28 -9.49
N GLY A 478 -8.24 -49.88 -10.38
CA GLY A 478 -8.96 -49.19 -11.45
C GLY A 478 -10.12 -48.29 -10.96
N GLN A 479 -10.91 -47.68 -11.85
CA GLN A 479 -11.16 -48.07 -13.25
C GLN A 479 -11.20 -46.91 -14.26
N THR A 480 -11.16 -47.30 -15.53
CA THR A 480 -11.03 -46.50 -16.76
C THR A 480 -12.19 -45.57 -17.09
N ALA A 481 -11.87 -44.45 -17.74
CA ALA A 481 -12.71 -43.84 -18.79
C ALA A 481 -11.83 -43.39 -19.97
N TYR A 482 -12.28 -43.60 -21.21
CA TYR A 482 -11.56 -43.26 -22.44
C TYR A 482 -12.22 -42.06 -23.15
N THR A 483 -11.43 -41.08 -23.57
CA THR A 483 -11.73 -40.23 -24.74
C THR A 483 -10.45 -39.91 -25.50
N ARG A 484 -10.49 -40.04 -26.83
CA ARG A 484 -9.34 -39.87 -27.74
C ARG A 484 -9.71 -38.94 -28.88
N SER A 485 -8.96 -37.85 -29.06
CA SER A 485 -9.23 -36.84 -30.09
C SER A 485 -8.99 -37.37 -31.52
N PRO A 486 -9.90 -37.10 -32.48
CA PRO A 486 -9.65 -37.34 -33.90
C PRO A 486 -9.42 -36.04 -34.69
N LYS A 487 -8.31 -35.97 -35.44
CA LYS A 487 -8.23 -35.18 -36.68
C LYS A 487 -8.74 -36.06 -37.83
N PRO A 488 -9.29 -35.49 -38.91
CA PRO A 488 -9.20 -36.05 -40.25
C PRO A 488 -8.32 -35.20 -41.18
N LEU A 489 -7.91 -35.81 -42.31
CA LEU A 489 -7.04 -35.23 -43.34
C LEU A 489 -7.73 -35.24 -44.71
N SER A 490 -7.16 -34.48 -45.65
CA SER A 490 -7.49 -34.33 -47.07
C SER A 490 -7.81 -35.61 -47.87
N GLY A 491 -8.70 -35.52 -48.86
CA GLY A 491 -8.94 -36.57 -49.88
C GLY A 491 -9.64 -36.06 -51.16
N GLN A 492 -9.03 -36.30 -52.33
CA GLN A 492 -9.27 -35.69 -53.65
C GLN A 492 -10.55 -36.09 -54.46
N ARG A 493 -10.86 -35.22 -55.46
CA ARG A 493 -11.29 -35.48 -56.86
C ARG A 493 -12.77 -35.74 -57.28
N GLU A 494 -13.15 -34.98 -58.32
CA GLU A 494 -13.88 -35.32 -59.57
C GLU A 494 -15.36 -35.78 -59.60
N GLY A 495 -16.18 -35.02 -60.37
CA GLY A 495 -16.88 -35.60 -61.53
C GLY A 495 -18.40 -35.41 -61.68
N ASN A 496 -18.82 -34.51 -62.59
CA ASN A 496 -20.18 -34.43 -63.21
C ASN A 496 -21.40 -34.20 -62.28
N SER A 497 -22.60 -33.83 -62.74
CA SER A 497 -23.03 -33.16 -64.00
C SER A 497 -24.42 -32.51 -63.79
N GLY A 498 -24.75 -31.46 -64.55
CA GLY A 498 -26.07 -30.81 -64.54
C GLY A 498 -26.12 -29.66 -65.55
N PHE A 499 -27.21 -29.53 -66.30
CA PHE A 499 -27.29 -28.66 -67.49
C PHE A 499 -28.47 -27.68 -67.41
N CYS A 500 -28.52 -26.75 -68.38
CA CYS A 500 -29.59 -25.75 -68.63
C CYS A 500 -29.61 -24.52 -67.70
N LEU A 501 -29.89 -23.30 -68.17
CA LEU A 501 -30.18 -22.84 -69.55
C LEU A 501 -29.62 -21.41 -69.80
N GLN A 502 -29.96 -20.82 -70.94
CA GLN A 502 -29.20 -19.77 -71.64
C GLN A 502 -29.90 -18.39 -71.60
N GLU A 503 -29.24 -17.36 -72.19
CA GLU A 503 -29.69 -15.97 -72.41
C GLU A 503 -29.41 -14.98 -71.24
N SER A 504 -28.92 -13.73 -71.46
CA SER A 504 -28.48 -13.08 -72.71
C SER A 504 -27.49 -11.90 -72.53
N GLN A 505 -26.66 -11.71 -73.57
CA GLN A 505 -26.08 -10.45 -74.09
C GLN A 505 -25.04 -9.59 -73.32
N HIS A 506 -24.00 -9.24 -74.09
CA HIS A 506 -23.11 -8.06 -74.03
C HIS A 506 -22.24 -7.79 -72.78
N CYS A 507 -20.97 -8.21 -72.90
CA CYS A 507 -19.86 -7.40 -72.41
C CYS A 507 -19.52 -6.30 -73.43
N GLN A 508 -19.19 -5.10 -72.97
CA GLN A 508 -18.21 -4.23 -73.62
C GLN A 508 -17.17 -3.83 -72.57
N GLU A 509 -15.91 -3.81 -72.97
CA GLU A 509 -14.81 -3.33 -72.15
C GLU A 509 -14.76 -1.81 -72.21
N ASP A 510 -14.46 -1.16 -71.09
CA ASP A 510 -13.89 0.19 -71.10
C ASP A 510 -12.83 0.29 -70.00
N SER A 511 -11.62 0.70 -70.38
CA SER A 511 -10.44 0.56 -69.53
C SER A 511 -10.14 1.83 -68.76
N LEU A 512 -10.18 1.79 -67.42
CA LEU A 512 -9.70 2.88 -66.57
C LEU A 512 -8.74 2.39 -65.49
N SER A 513 -7.52 2.93 -65.54
CA SER A 513 -6.54 2.79 -64.47
C SER A 513 -6.88 3.71 -63.31
N THR A 514 -6.87 3.18 -62.09
CA THR A 514 -6.56 3.97 -60.89
C THR A 514 -6.07 3.04 -59.79
N SER A 515 -5.19 3.55 -58.93
CA SER A 515 -4.63 2.82 -57.78
C SER A 515 -5.71 2.36 -56.80
N PRO A 516 -5.51 1.26 -56.04
CA PRO A 516 -6.38 0.97 -54.90
C PRO A 516 -6.41 2.17 -53.95
N PRO A 517 -7.57 2.52 -53.37
CA PRO A 517 -7.67 3.65 -52.46
C PRO A 517 -6.77 3.43 -51.24
N ALA A 518 -6.06 4.48 -50.82
CA ALA A 518 -5.21 4.42 -49.64
C ALA A 518 -6.05 4.04 -48.40
N PHE A 519 -5.58 3.03 -47.67
CA PHE A 519 -6.23 2.57 -46.44
C PHE A 519 -6.34 3.72 -45.44
N SER A 520 -7.56 4.25 -45.29
CA SER A 520 -7.89 5.23 -44.27
C SER A 520 -8.51 4.46 -43.09
N PRO A 521 -7.83 4.31 -41.94
CA PRO A 521 -8.34 3.57 -40.79
C PRO A 521 -9.38 4.38 -40.00
N SER A 522 -10.39 4.89 -40.71
CA SER A 522 -11.56 5.57 -40.15
C SER A 522 -12.69 4.55 -39.92
N SER A 523 -12.48 3.61 -38.99
CA SER A 523 -13.47 2.60 -38.61
C SER A 523 -13.68 2.56 -37.09
N PRO A 524 -14.91 2.80 -36.57
CA PRO A 524 -15.22 2.78 -35.15
C PRO A 524 -15.47 1.34 -34.65
N PHE A 525 -14.69 0.37 -35.11
CA PHE A 525 -14.82 -1.02 -34.68
C PHE A 525 -14.01 -1.24 -33.40
N PRO A 526 -14.56 -2.00 -32.41
CA PRO A 526 -13.81 -2.36 -31.24
C PRO A 526 -12.67 -3.30 -31.60
N PHE A 527 -11.52 -3.12 -30.95
CA PHE A 527 -10.37 -4.01 -31.04
C PHE A 527 -10.02 -4.56 -29.66
N THR A 528 -9.47 -5.77 -29.59
CA THR A 528 -8.99 -6.35 -28.34
C THR A 528 -7.50 -6.06 -28.18
N SER A 529 -7.08 -5.62 -27.00
CA SER A 529 -5.67 -5.46 -26.65
C SER A 529 -5.45 -5.90 -25.20
N SER A 530 -4.21 -6.27 -24.85
CA SER A 530 -3.89 -6.67 -23.48
C SER A 530 -3.56 -5.45 -22.62
N MET A 531 -4.21 -5.35 -21.47
CA MET A 531 -3.91 -4.37 -20.42
C MET A 531 -3.95 -5.09 -19.08
N MET A 532 -2.88 -4.99 -18.27
CA MET A 532 -2.72 -5.82 -17.06
C MET A 532 -2.91 -7.32 -17.35
N TYR A 533 -2.38 -7.81 -18.48
CA TYR A 533 -2.57 -9.17 -19.01
C TYR A 533 -4.02 -9.52 -19.46
N ASP A 534 -5.03 -8.78 -19.04
CA ASP A 534 -6.44 -9.03 -19.38
C ASP A 534 -6.82 -8.57 -20.80
N PRO A 535 -7.75 -9.26 -21.50
CA PRO A 535 -8.14 -8.96 -22.88
C PRO A 535 -9.23 -7.87 -22.94
N PHE A 536 -8.84 -6.61 -22.76
CA PHE A 536 -9.74 -5.47 -22.83
C PHE A 536 -10.30 -5.21 -24.24
N SER A 537 -11.59 -4.86 -24.32
CA SER A 537 -12.23 -4.36 -25.53
C SER A 537 -12.12 -2.84 -25.61
N PHE A 538 -11.46 -2.31 -26.65
CA PHE A 538 -11.11 -0.90 -26.80
C PHE A 538 -11.76 -0.23 -28.02
N LEU A 539 -12.00 1.09 -27.93
CA LEU A 539 -12.31 2.00 -29.04
C LEU A 539 -11.37 3.21 -29.04
N LEU A 540 -10.87 3.59 -30.21
CA LEU A 540 -10.00 4.77 -30.36
C LEU A 540 -10.76 6.10 -30.24
N LEU A 541 -10.13 7.08 -29.58
CA LEU A 541 -10.58 8.47 -29.60
C LEU A 541 -10.24 9.10 -30.97
N SER A 542 -11.26 9.56 -31.68
CA SER A 542 -11.18 10.15 -33.01
C SER A 542 -11.42 11.66 -32.96
N GLY A 543 -10.48 12.47 -33.47
CA GLY A 543 -10.60 13.94 -33.44
C GLY A 543 -10.37 14.56 -32.06
N SER A 544 -10.65 15.87 -31.95
CA SER A 544 -10.43 16.66 -30.73
C SER A 544 -11.54 16.52 -29.68
N GLU A 545 -12.73 16.03 -30.03
CA GLU A 545 -13.83 15.85 -29.09
C GLU A 545 -14.81 14.80 -29.61
N GLY A 546 -15.57 14.17 -28.71
CA GLY A 546 -16.58 13.20 -29.09
C GLY A 546 -17.21 12.44 -27.93
N GLN A 547 -18.07 11.49 -28.28
CA GLN A 547 -18.68 10.53 -27.36
C GLN A 547 -18.45 9.10 -27.86
N LEU A 548 -18.08 8.20 -26.95
CA LEU A 548 -17.83 6.78 -27.22
C LEU A 548 -18.64 5.89 -26.28
N THR A 549 -18.86 4.64 -26.70
CA THR A 549 -19.39 3.56 -25.86
C THR A 549 -18.77 2.26 -26.31
N VAL A 550 -18.07 1.57 -25.41
CA VAL A 550 -17.50 0.25 -25.62
C VAL A 550 -18.02 -0.69 -24.54
N CYS A 551 -18.21 -1.96 -24.86
CA CYS A 551 -18.75 -2.95 -23.94
C CYS A 551 -17.93 -4.24 -23.98
N ASP A 552 -17.86 -4.90 -22.84
CA ASP A 552 -17.42 -6.29 -22.72
C ASP A 552 -18.60 -7.12 -22.18
N GLY A 553 -19.14 -7.99 -23.01
CA GLY A 553 -20.42 -8.65 -22.76
C GLY A 553 -21.54 -7.65 -22.39
N PRO A 554 -22.19 -7.79 -21.21
CA PRO A 554 -23.24 -6.89 -20.75
C PRO A 554 -22.71 -5.61 -20.06
N PHE A 555 -21.41 -5.53 -19.75
CA PHE A 555 -20.81 -4.39 -19.06
C PHE A 555 -20.38 -3.33 -20.09
N CYS A 556 -20.86 -2.10 -19.94
CA CYS A 556 -20.61 -1.02 -20.90
C CYS A 556 -20.01 0.22 -20.23
N CYS A 557 -18.93 0.71 -20.83
CA CYS A 557 -18.23 1.93 -20.49
C CYS A 557 -18.49 3.00 -21.54
N ARG A 558 -18.67 4.24 -21.11
CA ARG A 558 -18.97 5.37 -21.99
C ARG A 558 -18.11 6.56 -21.61
N LEU A 559 -17.74 7.33 -22.62
CA LEU A 559 -16.87 8.49 -22.47
C LEU A 559 -17.45 9.66 -23.27
N GLN A 560 -17.54 10.83 -22.65
CA GLN A 560 -17.56 12.11 -23.36
C GLN A 560 -16.19 12.76 -23.12
N TYR A 561 -15.57 13.35 -24.14
CA TYR A 561 -14.22 13.90 -24.01
C TYR A 561 -13.98 15.12 -24.90
N ARG A 562 -13.02 15.96 -24.49
CA ARG A 562 -12.33 16.96 -25.30
C ARG A 562 -10.83 16.90 -25.06
N ARG A 563 -10.03 16.71 -26.12
CA ARG A 563 -8.57 16.64 -26.11
C ARG A 563 -7.96 17.96 -26.53
N SER A 564 -6.97 18.41 -25.78
CA SER A 564 -6.08 19.52 -26.08
C SER A 564 -4.64 19.01 -26.19
N PRO A 565 -4.19 18.52 -27.37
CA PRO A 565 -2.83 18.03 -27.56
C PRO A 565 -1.82 19.18 -27.44
N GLN A 566 -0.72 18.97 -26.70
CA GLN A 566 0.33 19.98 -26.48
C GLN A 566 1.63 19.68 -27.24
N GLY A 567 1.52 19.34 -28.53
CA GLY A 567 2.68 18.99 -29.35
C GLY A 567 2.36 18.88 -30.84
N GLY A 568 3.40 18.55 -31.63
CA GLY A 568 3.26 18.16 -33.04
C GLY A 568 2.98 16.67 -33.23
N ASN A 569 3.11 15.86 -32.17
CA ASN A 569 2.92 14.42 -32.20
C ASN A 569 1.45 14.07 -31.89
N ALA A 570 0.85 13.23 -32.73
CA ALA A 570 -0.52 12.75 -32.51
C ALA A 570 -0.51 11.56 -31.54
N GLU A 571 -0.65 11.83 -30.24
CA GLU A 571 -0.83 10.78 -29.24
C GLU A 571 -2.12 9.98 -29.44
N LEU A 572 -1.99 8.65 -29.41
CA LEU A 572 -3.11 7.73 -29.50
C LEU A 572 -3.75 7.53 -28.10
N TYR A 573 -5.08 7.55 -28.05
CA TYR A 573 -5.85 7.30 -26.84
C TYR A 573 -7.01 6.34 -27.15
N ALA A 574 -7.36 5.49 -26.19
CA ALA A 574 -8.47 4.55 -26.30
C ALA A 574 -9.34 4.53 -25.03
N LEU A 575 -10.64 4.31 -25.21
CA LEU A 575 -11.56 3.89 -24.16
C LEU A 575 -11.64 2.37 -24.15
N GLY A 576 -11.37 1.74 -23.01
CA GLY A 576 -11.47 0.29 -22.80
C GLY A 576 -12.57 -0.10 -21.81
N ALA A 577 -13.14 -1.29 -22.04
CA ALA A 577 -13.99 -2.03 -21.10
C ALA A 577 -13.46 -3.47 -20.90
N PHE A 578 -13.57 -3.96 -19.68
CA PHE A 578 -13.37 -5.38 -19.31
C PHE A 578 -14.29 -5.76 -18.15
N SER A 579 -14.80 -6.99 -18.15
CA SER A 579 -15.68 -7.55 -17.12
C SER A 579 -15.44 -9.06 -16.94
N GLY A 580 -14.39 -9.43 -16.20
CA GLY A 580 -14.01 -10.84 -16.04
C GLY A 580 -13.03 -11.10 -14.89
N THR A 581 -12.55 -12.33 -14.83
CA THR A 581 -11.61 -12.82 -13.82
C THR A 581 -10.17 -12.58 -14.27
N HIS A 582 -9.47 -11.69 -13.56
CA HIS A 582 -8.02 -11.58 -13.64
C HIS A 582 -7.36 -12.83 -13.05
N THR A 583 -6.25 -13.30 -13.64
CA THR A 583 -5.61 -14.58 -13.27
C THR A 583 -4.08 -14.58 -13.21
N VAL A 584 -3.41 -13.46 -13.48
CA VAL A 584 -1.94 -13.37 -13.47
C VAL A 584 -1.47 -12.83 -12.13
N ASN A 585 -0.53 -13.51 -11.48
CA ASN A 585 -0.01 -13.15 -10.14
C ASN A 585 -1.07 -13.02 -9.02
N GLY A 586 -2.30 -13.46 -9.28
CA GLY A 586 -3.45 -13.34 -8.39
C GLY A 586 -4.73 -13.74 -9.12
N ARG A 587 -5.79 -14.03 -8.38
CA ARG A 587 -7.10 -14.36 -8.95
C ARG A 587 -8.17 -13.49 -8.32
N TYR A 588 -8.87 -12.71 -9.13
CA TYR A 588 -9.92 -11.81 -8.67
C TYR A 588 -10.79 -11.27 -9.83
N ASN A 589 -12.07 -11.00 -9.59
CA ASN A 589 -13.00 -10.49 -10.61
C ASN A 589 -13.10 -8.96 -10.60
N VAL A 590 -13.03 -8.39 -11.80
CA VAL A 590 -13.00 -6.94 -12.02
C VAL A 590 -14.00 -6.51 -13.08
N GLN A 591 -14.49 -5.28 -12.93
CA GLN A 591 -15.19 -4.53 -13.96
C GLN A 591 -14.51 -3.19 -14.10
N VAL A 592 -13.95 -2.89 -15.27
CA VAL A 592 -13.04 -1.75 -15.45
C VAL A 592 -13.43 -0.92 -16.65
N CYS A 593 -13.67 0.37 -16.42
CA CYS A 593 -13.73 1.38 -17.48
C CYS A 593 -12.48 2.24 -17.43
N ALA A 594 -11.71 2.28 -18.52
CA ALA A 594 -10.45 3.05 -18.55
C ALA A 594 -10.32 3.85 -19.86
N LEU A 595 -10.06 5.15 -19.73
CA LEU A 595 -9.48 5.97 -20.81
C LEU A 595 -7.96 5.97 -20.63
N VAL A 596 -7.21 5.48 -21.61
CA VAL A 596 -5.75 5.36 -21.54
C VAL A 596 -5.07 6.09 -22.70
N ARG A 597 -3.89 6.65 -22.45
CA ARG A 597 -2.88 6.89 -23.49
C ARG A 597 -2.34 5.52 -23.95
N CYS A 598 -2.09 5.37 -25.25
CA CYS A 598 -1.39 4.22 -25.81
C CYS A 598 0.11 4.53 -25.93
N LEU A 599 0.98 3.52 -25.77
CA LEU A 599 2.44 3.72 -25.74
C LEU A 599 2.99 4.23 -27.08
N GLY A 600 2.43 3.81 -28.20
CA GLY A 600 2.82 4.23 -29.56
C GLY A 600 1.64 4.57 -30.47
N SER A 601 1.90 4.61 -31.78
CA SER A 601 0.91 4.87 -32.83
C SER A 601 0.02 3.66 -33.16
N GLU A 602 0.40 2.47 -32.72
CA GLU A 602 -0.30 1.22 -33.02
C GLU A 602 -1.37 0.90 -31.97
N VAL A 603 -2.53 0.39 -32.42
CA VAL A 603 -3.67 0.10 -31.53
C VAL A 603 -3.34 -1.00 -30.51
N SER A 604 -2.46 -1.94 -30.85
CA SER A 604 -1.93 -2.98 -29.94
C SER A 604 -1.05 -2.43 -28.82
N SER A 605 -0.66 -1.16 -28.86
CA SER A 605 0.07 -0.48 -27.78
C SER A 605 -0.86 0.16 -26.73
N CYS A 606 -2.18 0.14 -26.95
CA CYS A 606 -3.17 0.58 -25.98
C CYS A 606 -3.30 -0.49 -24.88
N GLY A 607 -3.08 -0.08 -23.62
CA GLY A 607 -3.02 -0.98 -22.47
C GLY A 607 -1.61 -1.36 -21.99
N GLN A 608 -0.57 -0.96 -22.73
CA GLN A 608 0.83 -1.09 -22.30
C GLN A 608 1.21 0.00 -21.28
N GLU A 609 2.36 -0.17 -20.61
CA GLU A 609 2.85 0.77 -19.60
C GLU A 609 3.28 2.12 -20.21
N VAL A 610 2.86 3.22 -19.59
CA VAL A 610 3.13 4.60 -20.02
C VAL A 610 3.22 5.51 -18.79
N GLU A 611 4.30 6.27 -18.62
CA GLU A 611 4.47 7.22 -17.51
C GLU A 611 4.22 8.69 -17.91
N GLU A 612 4.36 9.04 -19.19
CA GLU A 612 4.36 10.44 -19.68
C GLU A 612 3.26 10.67 -20.73
N ALA A 613 2.72 11.89 -20.80
CA ALA A 613 1.61 12.30 -21.67
C ALA A 613 1.64 13.83 -21.95
N GLU A 614 1.51 14.21 -23.23
CA GLU A 614 1.44 15.61 -23.68
C GLU A 614 -0.01 16.13 -23.74
N SER A 615 -0.98 15.28 -24.13
CA SER A 615 -2.35 15.71 -24.38
C SER A 615 -3.16 15.80 -23.09
N ARG A 616 -3.71 16.99 -22.83
CA ARG A 616 -4.73 17.19 -21.79
C ARG A 616 -6.06 16.67 -22.31
N VAL A 617 -6.84 16.01 -21.46
CA VAL A 617 -8.18 15.51 -21.82
C VAL A 617 -9.16 15.89 -20.74
N ASP A 618 -10.13 16.73 -21.07
CA ASP A 618 -11.33 16.94 -20.25
C ASP A 618 -12.29 15.79 -20.53
N PHE A 619 -12.92 15.19 -19.50
CA PHE A 619 -13.78 14.03 -19.70
C PHE A 619 -14.90 13.85 -18.69
N LEU A 620 -15.92 13.10 -19.12
CA LEU A 620 -16.90 12.41 -18.29
C LEU A 620 -16.87 10.92 -18.67
N LEU A 621 -16.36 10.09 -17.76
CA LEU A 621 -16.26 8.64 -17.89
C LEU A 621 -17.35 7.99 -17.02
N GLU A 622 -18.26 7.21 -17.61
CA GLU A 622 -19.31 6.50 -16.89
C GLU A 622 -19.35 5.00 -17.20
N GLY A 623 -19.71 4.19 -16.21
CA GLY A 623 -19.96 2.76 -16.35
C GLY A 623 -21.09 2.31 -15.42
N LYS A 624 -21.74 1.18 -15.74
CA LYS A 624 -22.75 0.56 -14.87
C LYS A 624 -22.17 -0.73 -14.27
N PHE A 625 -21.83 -0.67 -13.00
CA PHE A 625 -21.10 -1.72 -12.29
C PHE A 625 -22.05 -2.66 -11.55
N GLY A 626 -21.72 -3.95 -11.51
CA GLY A 626 -22.37 -4.97 -10.68
C GLY A 626 -21.91 -4.95 -9.21
N THR A 627 -21.14 -3.94 -8.80
CA THR A 627 -20.53 -3.82 -7.48
C THR A 627 -20.63 -2.39 -6.94
N ARG A 628 -20.73 -2.25 -5.61
CA ARG A 628 -20.59 -0.96 -4.90
C ARG A 628 -19.13 -0.52 -4.74
N HIS A 629 -18.17 -1.43 -4.96
CA HIS A 629 -16.75 -1.23 -4.71
C HIS A 629 -16.04 -0.80 -6.00
N VAL A 630 -16.11 0.49 -6.30
CA VAL A 630 -15.47 1.11 -7.47
C VAL A 630 -14.49 2.17 -7.02
N TYR A 631 -13.24 2.03 -7.47
CA TYR A 631 -12.10 2.86 -7.08
C TYR A 631 -11.75 3.79 -8.26
N PRO A 632 -12.12 5.09 -8.19
CA PRO A 632 -11.80 6.06 -9.24
C PRO A 632 -10.34 6.50 -9.16
N SER A 633 -9.58 6.31 -10.24
CA SER A 633 -8.16 6.72 -10.35
C SER A 633 -7.96 7.70 -11.51
N LEU A 634 -7.12 8.72 -11.31
CA LEU A 634 -6.75 9.67 -12.34
C LEU A 634 -5.24 9.96 -12.26
N LEU A 635 -4.53 9.67 -13.33
CA LEU A 635 -3.07 9.70 -13.41
C LEU A 635 -2.62 10.51 -14.63
N GLY A 636 -1.79 11.51 -14.39
CA GLY A 636 -1.17 12.36 -15.40
C GLY A 636 0.34 12.12 -15.56
N SER A 637 0.91 12.76 -16.58
CA SER A 637 2.32 12.73 -16.96
C SER A 637 3.28 12.82 -15.76
N GLY A 638 4.30 11.97 -15.71
CA GLY A 638 5.32 11.97 -14.68
C GLY A 638 4.79 11.50 -13.32
N MET A 639 3.77 10.63 -13.34
CA MET A 639 3.09 10.08 -12.17
C MET A 639 2.43 11.15 -11.27
N VAL A 640 1.81 12.13 -11.92
CA VAL A 640 1.02 13.17 -11.25
C VAL A 640 -0.36 12.64 -10.89
N LEU A 641 -0.74 12.68 -9.61
CA LEU A 641 -2.09 12.37 -9.16
C LEU A 641 -2.98 13.61 -9.28
N GLU A 642 -4.00 13.53 -10.11
CA GLU A 642 -5.03 14.55 -10.25
C GLU A 642 -6.24 14.25 -9.36
N GLN A 643 -7.01 15.29 -9.03
CA GLN A 643 -8.25 15.16 -8.29
C GLN A 643 -9.44 15.27 -9.26
N PRO A 644 -10.29 14.23 -9.40
CA PRO A 644 -11.54 14.36 -10.15
C PRO A 644 -12.42 15.48 -9.58
N ASP A 645 -12.99 16.30 -10.46
CA ASP A 645 -13.90 17.41 -10.10
C ASP A 645 -15.16 16.85 -9.42
N GLN A 646 -15.65 15.71 -9.93
CA GLN A 646 -16.77 15.02 -9.31
C GLN A 646 -16.73 13.51 -9.57
N VAL A 647 -17.08 12.74 -8.54
CA VAL A 647 -17.48 11.33 -8.67
C VAL A 647 -18.94 11.22 -8.23
N LYS A 648 -19.80 10.66 -9.07
CA LYS A 648 -21.23 10.43 -8.80
C LYS A 648 -21.50 8.93 -8.84
N THR A 649 -22.17 8.40 -7.81
CA THR A 649 -22.69 7.03 -7.78
C THR A 649 -24.21 7.06 -7.65
N THR A 650 -24.93 6.34 -8.50
CA THR A 650 -26.40 6.25 -8.49
C THR A 650 -26.88 4.96 -7.80
N THR A 651 -28.16 4.95 -7.41
CA THR A 651 -28.81 3.75 -6.85
C THR A 651 -28.99 2.62 -7.86
N ASP A 652 -28.83 2.85 -9.17
CA ASP A 652 -28.84 1.79 -10.17
C ASP A 652 -27.44 1.19 -10.44
N GLY A 653 -26.39 1.60 -9.71
CA GLY A 653 -25.03 1.08 -9.86
C GLY A 653 -24.21 1.77 -10.95
N ARG A 654 -24.67 2.92 -11.47
CA ARG A 654 -23.85 3.76 -12.36
C ARG A 654 -22.86 4.55 -11.53
N VAL A 655 -21.58 4.45 -11.89
CA VAL A 655 -20.53 5.34 -11.39
C VAL A 655 -20.06 6.20 -12.55
N ALA A 656 -19.95 7.51 -12.31
CA ALA A 656 -19.48 8.49 -13.27
C ALA A 656 -18.41 9.38 -12.63
N MET A 657 -17.27 9.54 -13.31
CA MET A 657 -16.15 10.39 -12.93
C MET A 657 -15.97 11.50 -13.96
N GLU A 658 -15.92 12.73 -13.47
CA GLU A 658 -15.86 13.96 -14.26
C GLU A 658 -14.61 14.75 -13.84
N HIS A 659 -13.82 15.21 -14.80
CA HIS A 659 -12.67 16.07 -14.56
C HIS A 659 -12.37 16.96 -15.77
N SER A 660 -11.98 18.20 -15.51
CA SER A 660 -11.70 19.24 -16.49
C SER A 660 -10.50 20.09 -16.07
N GLY A 661 -9.72 20.57 -17.04
CA GLY A 661 -8.59 21.46 -16.77
C GLY A 661 -7.31 20.78 -16.29
N MET A 662 -7.13 19.47 -16.57
CA MET A 662 -5.91 18.67 -16.37
C MET A 662 -4.62 19.51 -16.36
N THR A 663 -3.82 19.45 -15.29
CA THR A 663 -2.62 20.27 -15.08
C THR A 663 -1.42 19.81 -15.93
N VAL A 664 -1.38 18.52 -16.26
CA VAL A 664 -0.43 17.84 -17.16
C VAL A 664 -1.21 16.98 -18.19
N GLY A 665 -0.54 16.33 -19.15
CA GLY A 665 -1.25 15.40 -20.04
C GLY A 665 -1.74 14.14 -19.30
N LEU A 666 -2.76 13.48 -19.87
CA LEU A 666 -3.42 12.33 -19.25
C LEU A 666 -2.69 11.01 -19.56
N VAL A 667 -2.26 10.27 -18.54
CA VAL A 667 -1.80 8.88 -18.71
C VAL A 667 -3.02 7.95 -18.70
N THR A 668 -3.87 8.06 -17.68
CA THR A 668 -5.10 7.27 -17.58
C THR A 668 -6.17 7.91 -16.68
N ALA A 669 -7.43 7.68 -17.02
CA ALA A 669 -8.59 7.90 -16.16
C ALA A 669 -9.38 6.59 -16.06
N CYS A 670 -9.55 6.06 -14.84
CA CYS A 670 -10.09 4.72 -14.62
C CYS A 670 -11.17 4.68 -13.54
N LEU A 671 -12.19 3.85 -13.75
CA LEU A 671 -13.15 3.38 -12.75
C LEU A 671 -12.90 1.88 -12.56
N TYR A 672 -12.18 1.50 -11.51
CA TYR A 672 -11.78 0.12 -11.24
C TYR A 672 -12.74 -0.52 -10.23
N GLY A 673 -13.68 -1.33 -10.71
CA GLY A 673 -14.65 -2.06 -9.89
C GLY A 673 -14.17 -3.45 -9.49
N ARG A 674 -14.28 -3.81 -8.20
CA ARG A 674 -14.02 -5.17 -7.69
C ARG A 674 -15.30 -5.92 -7.37
N VAL A 675 -15.45 -7.10 -7.95
CA VAL A 675 -16.66 -7.94 -7.84
C VAL A 675 -16.36 -9.15 -6.94
N TYR A 676 -16.11 -8.86 -5.67
CA TYR A 676 -15.60 -9.82 -4.67
C TYR A 676 -16.39 -11.13 -4.57
N ASP A 677 -17.72 -11.08 -4.73
CA ASP A 677 -18.61 -12.25 -4.63
C ASP A 677 -18.42 -13.31 -5.76
N GLN A 678 -17.47 -13.10 -6.67
CA GLN A 678 -17.23 -13.96 -7.84
C GLN A 678 -15.80 -14.51 -7.94
N ASP A 679 -14.88 -14.09 -7.05
CA ASP A 679 -13.43 -14.37 -7.08
C ASP A 679 -13.06 -15.86 -7.28
#